data_AF-A0A2Z5W798-F1
#
_entry.id   AF-A0A2Z5W798-F1
#
_cell.length_a   1.000
_cell.length_b   1.000
_cell.length_c   1.000
_cell.angle_alpha   90.00
_cell.angle_beta   90.00
_cell.angle_gamma   90.00
#
_symmetry.space_group_name_H-M   'P 1'
#
loop_
_entity.id
_entity.type
_entity.pdbx_description
1 polymer ?
#
loop_
_entity_poly.entity_id
_entity_poly.type
_entity_poly.pdbx_seq_one_letter_code
_entity_poly.pdbx_strand_id
1 'polypeptide(L)'
;MFVASKQADEQKKLIIEQEVQKRQFQKIEELKIDMQKGVNPFFKVLFDGGNRLFGFPETFIYSSIFILFVTIVLSVILFQAYEPVLIVAIVVVLVALGFKKDYRLYQRMERAMKFKKPFLFKGVKNKAFMSIFSMKPSKEMANDIRLNPNREDRLVSAANSYLANNYECFLDDGVILTNNYSLLGTIKLGGIDFLTTSKKDLIELHASIYSVFRNFVTPEFKFYFHTVKKKIVIDETNRDYSLAFSNDFMRAYNEKQKRESFYDISFFLTIEQDLLDTLNEPVMNKKHFADNNFEEFQRIIRAKLENFKDRIELIEELLSKYHPTRLKEYTKDGVIYSKQCEFYNFLVGMNEAPFICNRKDLYLKEKMHGGVKEVYFANKHGKILNDDLSEKYFSAIEISEYAPKSQSDLFDKINALDSEFIFMHAYSPKNSQVLKDKLAFTSRRIIISGGSKEQGMTLGCLSELVGNGDITLGSYGNSLVLFADSFEKMKQSVKECVSSLNAKGFLANAATFSMENYFFAKHCSFITLPFIFDVTSNNFADFIAMRAMSFSGNQENNAWGNSVMTLKSEINSPFYLNFHMPTDFGSASAGHTLILGSTGSGKTVFMSMTLNAMGQFAHHFPANVSKDKQKLTMVYMDKDYGAYGNIVAMGGEYVKIELGTDTGLNPFAWAACVQKSNATMEQKQTAISVVKELVKNLATKSDEKDENGNSTTFSLADSNTLAAAVTNLITGDMNLDYPITQLINAFGKDHNDPNGLVARLAPFCKSTNGEFQWLFDNKATDRLDFSKTIIGVDGSSFLDNNDVSPFICFYLFARIQEAMDGRRFVLDIDEAWKYLGDPKVAYFVRDMLKTARKRNAIVRLATQSITDLLACPIADTIREQCPTKIFLRNDGGNLSDYQRLANVTEKEFEIITKGLDRKILYKQDGSPSVIASFNLRGIPKEYLKILSTDTVFVKEIDKIIQNHSIIDKYQALRQMYQQIKEY
;
A
#
# COMPACT_ATOMS: atom_id res chain seq x y z
N MET A 1 -22.65 52.97 -51.74
CA MET A 1 -22.87 52.81 -50.29
C MET A 1 -23.23 51.38 -49.89
N PHE A 2 -24.24 50.73 -50.51
CA PHE A 2 -24.66 49.36 -50.14
C PHE A 2 -23.56 48.28 -50.31
N VAL A 3 -22.74 48.38 -51.37
CA VAL A 3 -21.62 47.44 -51.62
C VAL A 3 -20.46 47.63 -50.62
N ALA A 4 -20.16 48.89 -50.24
CA ALA A 4 -19.11 49.20 -49.27
C ALA A 4 -19.49 48.78 -47.85
N SER A 5 -20.77 48.87 -47.48
CA SER A 5 -21.29 48.33 -46.21
C SER A 5 -21.18 46.80 -46.16
N LYS A 6 -21.50 46.11 -47.26
CA LYS A 6 -21.39 44.65 -47.34
C LYS A 6 -19.95 44.15 -47.25
N GLN A 7 -19.00 44.83 -47.90
CA GLN A 7 -17.57 44.53 -47.81
C GLN A 7 -16.99 44.83 -46.41
N ALA A 8 -17.43 45.89 -45.74
CA ALA A 8 -17.02 46.21 -44.38
C ALA A 8 -17.55 45.19 -43.36
N ASP A 9 -18.78 44.68 -43.56
CA ASP A 9 -19.35 43.61 -42.73
C ASP A 9 -18.67 42.25 -42.98
N GLU A 10 -18.31 41.93 -44.23
CA GLU A 10 -17.50 40.75 -44.54
C GLU A 10 -16.07 40.82 -43.97
N GLN A 11 -15.41 41.99 -44.03
CA GLN A 11 -14.10 42.18 -43.39
C GLN A 11 -14.18 42.08 -41.87
N LYS A 12 -15.20 42.65 -41.23
CA LYS A 12 -15.44 42.48 -39.78
C LYS A 12 -15.66 41.01 -39.43
N LYS A 13 -16.41 40.26 -40.24
CA LYS A 13 -16.65 38.84 -40.04
C LYS A 13 -15.35 38.03 -40.15
N LEU A 14 -14.51 38.35 -41.13
CA LEU A 14 -13.19 37.72 -41.31
C LEU A 14 -12.24 37.98 -40.13
N ILE A 15 -12.20 39.21 -39.61
CA ILE A 15 -11.38 39.58 -38.44
C ILE A 15 -11.86 38.83 -37.19
N ILE A 16 -13.18 38.74 -36.98
CA ILE A 16 -13.75 37.99 -35.86
C ILE A 16 -13.44 36.49 -36.00
N GLU A 17 -13.53 35.92 -37.19
CA GLU A 17 -13.17 34.52 -37.45
C GLU A 17 -11.68 34.25 -37.18
N GLN A 18 -10.79 35.14 -37.61
CA GLN A 18 -9.35 35.05 -37.30
C GLN A 18 -9.06 35.18 -35.80
N GLU A 19 -9.75 36.07 -35.08
CA GLU A 19 -9.58 36.24 -33.64
C GLU A 19 -10.11 35.02 -32.86
N VAL A 20 -11.22 34.43 -33.31
CA VAL A 20 -11.76 33.16 -32.76
C VAL A 20 -10.79 32.01 -32.98
N GLN A 21 -10.23 31.87 -34.19
CA GLN A 21 -9.21 30.84 -34.47
C GLN A 21 -7.96 31.02 -33.63
N LYS A 22 -7.47 32.27 -33.47
CA LYS A 22 -6.31 32.57 -32.63
C LYS A 22 -6.55 32.20 -31.16
N ARG A 23 -7.73 32.52 -30.62
CA ARG A 23 -8.12 32.14 -29.24
C ARG A 23 -8.32 30.64 -29.08
N GLN A 24 -8.86 29.94 -30.10
CA GLN A 24 -8.95 28.48 -30.10
C GLN A 24 -7.55 27.85 -30.04
N PHE A 25 -6.62 28.33 -30.87
CA PHE A 25 -5.24 27.87 -30.87
C PHE A 25 -4.55 28.08 -29.51
N GLN A 26 -4.67 29.29 -28.93
CA GLN A 26 -4.16 29.56 -27.57
C GLN A 26 -4.75 28.62 -26.52
N LYS A 27 -6.07 28.37 -26.57
CA LYS A 27 -6.74 27.46 -25.63
C LYS A 27 -6.33 26.00 -25.84
N ILE A 28 -6.02 25.58 -27.07
CA ILE A 28 -5.47 24.23 -27.34
C ILE A 28 -4.09 24.09 -26.70
N GLU A 29 -3.21 25.09 -26.85
CA GLU A 29 -1.90 25.08 -26.20
C GLU A 29 -2.02 25.05 -24.67
N GLU A 30 -2.93 25.84 -24.10
CA GLU A 30 -3.23 25.77 -22.66
C GLU A 30 -3.71 24.38 -22.22
N LEU A 31 -4.62 23.75 -22.97
CA LEU A 31 -5.12 22.40 -22.67
C LEU A 31 -4.01 21.35 -22.79
N LYS A 32 -3.14 21.46 -23.80
CA LYS A 32 -1.97 20.59 -23.94
C LYS A 32 -1.00 20.74 -22.76
N ILE A 33 -0.78 21.97 -22.28
CA ILE A 33 0.03 22.23 -21.09
C ILE A 33 -0.61 21.63 -19.83
N ASP A 34 -1.93 21.78 -19.65
CA ASP A 34 -2.67 21.18 -18.53
C ASP A 34 -2.57 19.65 -18.56
N MET A 35 -2.74 19.03 -19.73
CA MET A 35 -2.59 17.59 -19.94
C MET A 35 -1.16 17.11 -19.65
N GLN A 36 -0.14 17.86 -20.07
CA GLN A 36 1.27 17.58 -19.74
C GLN A 36 1.56 17.64 -18.24
N LYS A 37 0.78 18.44 -17.49
CA LYS A 37 0.85 18.50 -16.02
C LYS A 37 0.02 17.41 -15.32
N GLY A 38 -0.57 16.48 -16.06
CA GLY A 38 -1.43 15.42 -15.52
C GLY A 38 -2.80 15.94 -15.05
N VAL A 39 -3.27 17.05 -15.62
CA VAL A 39 -4.57 17.63 -15.30
C VAL A 39 -5.44 17.62 -16.55
N ASN A 40 -6.44 16.75 -16.57
CA ASN A 40 -7.26 16.56 -17.76
C ASN A 40 -8.63 17.22 -17.58
N PRO A 41 -9.04 18.11 -18.50
CA PRO A 41 -10.35 18.75 -18.41
C PRO A 41 -11.47 17.73 -18.63
N PHE A 42 -12.57 17.88 -17.90
CA PHE A 42 -13.83 17.25 -18.30
C PHE A 42 -14.57 18.20 -19.24
N PHE A 43 -14.76 17.73 -20.46
CA PHE A 43 -15.53 18.47 -21.46
C PHE A 43 -17.02 18.38 -21.10
N LYS A 44 -17.53 19.26 -20.24
CA LYS A 44 -18.95 19.28 -19.79
C LYS A 44 -19.96 19.12 -20.93
N VAL A 45 -19.64 19.62 -22.12
CA VAL A 45 -20.48 19.48 -23.33
C VAL A 45 -20.67 18.02 -23.79
N LEU A 46 -19.76 17.11 -23.40
CA LEU A 46 -19.89 15.65 -23.59
C LEU A 46 -20.79 14.99 -22.53
N PHE A 47 -20.98 15.65 -21.39
CA PHE A 47 -21.85 15.20 -20.29
C PHE A 47 -23.27 15.75 -20.44
N ASP A 48 -23.40 16.98 -20.95
CA ASP A 48 -24.66 17.64 -21.25
C ASP A 48 -25.14 17.30 -22.65
N GLY A 49 -25.87 16.19 -22.76
CA GLY A 49 -26.82 16.01 -23.86
C GLY A 49 -28.01 16.96 -23.71
N GLY A 50 -27.78 18.28 -23.80
CA GLY A 50 -28.76 19.37 -23.58
C GLY A 50 -29.28 19.40 -22.14
N ASN A 51 -29.83 20.53 -21.68
CA ASN A 51 -30.51 20.60 -20.39
C ASN A 51 -31.45 19.40 -20.22
N ARG A 52 -31.24 18.59 -19.18
CA ARG A 52 -32.08 17.43 -18.89
C ARG A 52 -32.89 17.67 -17.62
N LEU A 53 -34.21 17.74 -17.73
CA LEU A 53 -35.09 17.72 -16.55
C LEU A 53 -35.41 16.25 -16.23
N PHE A 54 -35.09 15.77 -15.02
CA PHE A 54 -35.31 14.37 -14.60
C PHE A 54 -34.66 13.32 -15.53
N GLY A 55 -33.55 13.67 -16.19
CA GLY A 55 -32.85 12.79 -17.13
C GLY A 55 -33.38 12.78 -18.57
N PHE A 56 -34.32 13.67 -18.93
CA PHE A 56 -34.87 13.80 -20.29
C PHE A 56 -34.44 15.12 -20.95
N PRO A 57 -34.05 15.14 -22.25
CA PRO A 57 -33.72 16.39 -22.95
C PRO A 57 -34.90 17.39 -22.92
N GLU A 58 -34.64 18.65 -22.57
CA GLU A 58 -35.65 19.72 -22.53
C GLU A 58 -36.40 19.88 -23.84
N THR A 59 -35.71 19.76 -24.98
CA THR A 59 -36.34 19.80 -26.31
C THR A 59 -37.40 18.71 -26.49
N PHE A 60 -37.21 17.56 -25.86
CA PHE A 60 -38.16 16.43 -25.87
C PHE A 60 -39.36 16.69 -24.96
N ILE A 61 -39.15 17.34 -23.80
CA ILE A 61 -40.22 17.77 -22.90
C ILE A 61 -41.07 18.84 -23.58
N TYR A 62 -40.46 19.86 -24.18
CA TYR A 62 -41.17 20.92 -24.88
C TYR A 62 -41.90 20.41 -26.13
N SER A 63 -41.33 19.48 -26.90
CA SER A 63 -42.04 18.86 -28.02
C SER A 63 -43.15 17.92 -27.57
N SER A 64 -43.00 17.23 -26.44
CA SER A 64 -44.08 16.42 -25.84
C SER A 64 -45.22 17.28 -25.29
N ILE A 65 -44.91 18.39 -24.62
CA ILE A 65 -45.88 19.39 -24.15
C ILE A 65 -46.56 20.06 -25.35
N PHE A 66 -45.81 20.38 -26.41
CA PHE A 66 -46.36 20.97 -27.63
C PHE A 66 -47.27 19.98 -28.37
N ILE A 67 -46.89 18.71 -28.50
CA ILE A 67 -47.76 17.66 -29.06
C ILE A 67 -49.00 17.51 -28.19
N LEU A 68 -48.87 17.48 -26.86
CA LEU A 68 -50.01 17.40 -25.94
C LEU A 68 -50.94 18.62 -26.10
N PHE A 69 -50.39 19.82 -26.20
CA PHE A 69 -51.12 21.07 -26.41
C PHE A 69 -51.83 21.10 -27.76
N VAL A 70 -51.14 20.77 -28.85
CA VAL A 70 -51.71 20.66 -30.20
C VAL A 70 -52.80 19.60 -30.24
N THR A 71 -52.62 18.48 -29.54
CA THR A 71 -53.62 17.40 -29.45
C THR A 71 -54.85 17.83 -28.63
N ILE A 72 -54.66 18.57 -27.53
CA ILE A 72 -55.77 19.15 -26.74
C ILE A 72 -56.54 20.16 -27.59
N VAL A 73 -55.85 21.06 -28.29
CA VAL A 73 -56.47 22.07 -29.16
C VAL A 73 -57.23 21.39 -30.33
N LEU A 74 -56.63 20.39 -30.99
CA LEU A 74 -57.30 19.60 -32.03
C LEU A 74 -58.50 18.81 -31.47
N SER A 75 -58.43 18.33 -30.23
CA SER A 75 -59.56 17.62 -29.61
C SER A 75 -60.75 18.53 -29.29
N VAL A 76 -60.48 19.80 -28.92
CA VAL A 76 -61.53 20.82 -28.69
C VAL A 76 -62.13 21.30 -30.00
N ILE A 77 -61.34 21.40 -31.08
CA ILE A 77 -61.79 21.88 -32.39
C ILE A 77 -62.56 20.79 -33.17
N LEU A 78 -62.16 19.51 -33.07
CA LEU A 78 -62.67 18.46 -33.96
C LEU A 78 -63.85 17.65 -33.42
N PHE A 79 -64.14 17.60 -32.11
CA PHE A 79 -65.16 16.66 -31.59
C PHE A 79 -65.97 17.18 -30.39
N GLN A 80 -67.27 17.44 -30.62
CA GLN A 80 -68.28 17.63 -29.57
C GLN A 80 -68.94 16.32 -29.07
N ALA A 81 -68.51 15.12 -29.51
CA ALA A 81 -69.09 13.86 -29.01
C ALA A 81 -68.19 12.64 -29.28
N TYR A 82 -67.78 11.92 -28.20
CA TYR A 82 -67.12 10.58 -28.14
C TYR A 82 -65.76 10.41 -28.86
N GLU A 83 -64.68 9.82 -28.36
CA GLU A 83 -64.26 9.23 -27.08
C GLU A 83 -62.78 9.66 -26.82
N PRO A 84 -62.43 10.24 -25.66
CA PRO A 84 -61.06 10.66 -25.34
C PRO A 84 -60.03 9.51 -25.22
N VAL A 85 -60.49 8.25 -25.21
CA VAL A 85 -59.66 7.06 -24.96
C VAL A 85 -58.78 6.68 -26.15
N LEU A 86 -59.29 6.83 -27.38
CA LEU A 86 -58.53 6.49 -28.60
C LEU A 86 -57.38 7.46 -28.83
N ILE A 87 -57.58 8.73 -28.49
CA ILE A 87 -56.56 9.78 -28.60
C ILE A 87 -55.47 9.58 -27.56
N VAL A 88 -55.82 9.24 -26.31
CA VAL A 88 -54.82 8.84 -25.30
C VAL A 88 -54.05 7.60 -25.74
N ALA A 89 -54.70 6.61 -26.36
CA ALA A 89 -54.02 5.44 -26.90
C ALA A 89 -53.07 5.80 -28.06
N ILE A 90 -53.46 6.68 -28.97
CA ILE A 90 -52.61 7.15 -30.07
C ILE A 90 -51.45 7.99 -29.55
N VAL A 91 -51.67 8.86 -28.56
CA VAL A 91 -50.59 9.62 -27.89
C VAL A 91 -49.65 8.67 -27.17
N VAL A 92 -50.14 7.69 -26.42
CA VAL A 92 -49.30 6.66 -25.78
C VAL A 92 -48.52 5.85 -26.81
N VAL A 93 -49.12 5.53 -27.96
CA VAL A 93 -48.46 4.81 -29.06
C VAL A 93 -47.43 5.69 -29.77
N LEU A 94 -47.70 6.96 -30.03
CA LEU A 94 -46.75 7.90 -30.65
C LEU A 94 -45.61 8.25 -29.71
N VAL A 95 -45.90 8.40 -28.42
CA VAL A 95 -44.92 8.52 -27.33
C VAL A 95 -44.08 7.24 -27.26
N ALA A 96 -44.69 6.05 -27.29
CA ALA A 96 -43.98 4.77 -27.32
C ALA A 96 -43.16 4.55 -28.62
N LEU A 97 -43.63 5.04 -29.76
CA LEU A 97 -42.93 4.98 -31.06
C LEU A 97 -41.75 5.97 -31.09
N GLY A 98 -41.90 7.17 -30.51
CA GLY A 98 -40.80 8.12 -30.30
C GLY A 98 -39.73 7.57 -29.36
N PHE A 99 -40.14 6.83 -28.33
CA PHE A 99 -39.25 6.11 -27.41
C PHE A 99 -38.64 4.83 -27.98
N LYS A 100 -39.08 4.35 -29.15
CA LYS A 100 -38.56 3.12 -29.76
C LYS A 100 -37.11 3.22 -30.22
N LYS A 101 -36.59 4.45 -30.40
CA LYS A 101 -35.16 4.71 -30.63
C LYS A 101 -34.29 4.57 -29.37
N ASP A 102 -34.91 4.49 -28.19
CA ASP A 102 -34.23 4.37 -26.90
C ASP A 102 -34.89 3.25 -26.07
N TYR A 103 -34.56 2.01 -26.41
CA TYR A 103 -35.12 0.76 -25.86
C TYR A 103 -35.16 0.72 -24.32
N ARG A 104 -34.25 1.46 -23.66
CA ARG A 104 -34.08 1.53 -22.21
C ARG A 104 -35.18 2.35 -21.50
N LEU A 105 -35.75 3.33 -22.19
CA LEU A 105 -36.79 4.21 -21.65
C LEU A 105 -38.19 3.55 -21.73
N TYR A 106 -38.39 2.75 -22.78
CA TYR A 106 -39.57 1.89 -22.95
C TYR A 106 -39.76 0.93 -21.76
N GLN A 107 -38.68 0.28 -21.29
CA GLN A 107 -38.75 -0.60 -20.12
C GLN A 107 -39.08 0.12 -18.80
N ARG A 108 -38.61 1.37 -18.62
CA ARG A 108 -38.92 2.18 -17.42
C ARG A 108 -40.39 2.64 -17.40
N MET A 109 -40.94 3.01 -18.56
CA MET A 109 -42.36 3.38 -18.67
C MET A 109 -43.30 2.17 -18.56
N GLU A 110 -42.93 1.01 -19.11
CA GLU A 110 -43.71 -0.23 -18.95
C GLU A 110 -43.85 -0.62 -17.47
N ARG A 111 -42.82 -0.35 -16.66
CA ARG A 111 -42.85 -0.55 -15.20
C ARG A 111 -43.71 0.50 -14.47
N ALA A 112 -43.67 1.76 -14.91
CA ALA A 112 -44.45 2.84 -14.31
C ALA A 112 -45.96 2.75 -14.62
N MET A 113 -46.34 2.30 -15.83
CA MET A 113 -47.73 2.18 -16.27
C MET A 113 -48.49 0.96 -15.71
N LYS A 114 -47.87 0.13 -14.87
CA LYS A 114 -48.52 -1.04 -14.22
C LYS A 114 -49.32 -0.70 -12.96
N PHE A 115 -49.50 0.58 -12.63
CA PHE A 115 -50.46 0.99 -11.60
C PHE A 115 -51.90 0.96 -12.14
N LYS A 116 -52.65 -0.04 -11.66
CA LYS A 116 -54.08 -0.35 -11.94
C LYS A 116 -54.38 -0.61 -13.42
N LYS A 117 -54.86 -1.83 -13.74
CA LYS A 117 -55.51 -2.11 -15.02
C LYS A 117 -56.54 -0.99 -15.29
N PRO A 118 -56.40 -0.19 -16.36
CA PRO A 118 -57.47 0.70 -16.77
C PRO A 118 -58.66 -0.18 -17.16
N PHE A 119 -59.84 0.17 -16.66
CA PHE A 119 -61.11 -0.52 -16.87
C PHE A 119 -61.54 -0.63 -18.36
N LEU A 120 -60.75 -0.09 -19.30
CA LEU A 120 -61.13 0.22 -20.68
C LEU A 120 -60.78 -0.83 -21.76
N PHE A 121 -60.19 -1.98 -21.42
CA PHE A 121 -59.73 -2.96 -22.44
C PHE A 121 -60.33 -4.38 -22.32
N LYS A 122 -61.60 -4.49 -21.96
CA LYS A 122 -62.40 -5.71 -22.19
C LYS A 122 -63.23 -5.53 -23.48
N GLY A 123 -62.69 -5.88 -24.65
CA GLY A 123 -63.58 -5.98 -25.82
C GLY A 123 -63.00 -6.10 -27.23
N VAL A 124 -61.78 -5.65 -27.52
CA VAL A 124 -61.35 -5.55 -28.93
C VAL A 124 -60.50 -6.76 -29.36
N LYS A 125 -61.13 -7.74 -30.00
CA LYS A 125 -60.46 -8.85 -30.71
C LYS A 125 -60.13 -8.42 -32.14
N ASN A 126 -58.98 -7.79 -32.38
CA ASN A 126 -58.53 -7.51 -33.76
C ASN A 126 -57.15 -8.12 -34.04
N LYS A 127 -57.11 -9.16 -34.89
CA LYS A 127 -55.93 -10.01 -35.16
C LYS A 127 -54.77 -9.26 -35.84
N ALA A 128 -55.05 -8.17 -36.56
CA ALA A 128 -54.02 -7.34 -37.19
C ALA A 128 -53.22 -6.48 -36.19
N PHE A 129 -53.79 -6.16 -35.03
CA PHE A 129 -53.10 -5.39 -33.99
C PHE A 129 -52.11 -6.25 -33.20
N MET A 130 -52.35 -7.57 -33.10
CA MET A 130 -51.48 -8.51 -32.39
C MET A 130 -50.22 -8.92 -33.19
N SER A 131 -50.19 -8.73 -34.52
CA SER A 131 -49.03 -9.10 -35.35
C SER A 131 -47.90 -8.06 -35.30
N ILE A 132 -48.23 -6.77 -35.10
CA ILE A 132 -47.24 -5.69 -34.94
C ILE A 132 -46.54 -5.78 -33.58
N PHE A 133 -47.20 -6.37 -32.56
CA PHE A 133 -46.63 -6.62 -31.23
C PHE A 133 -46.01 -8.03 -31.08
N SER A 134 -46.01 -8.86 -32.13
CA SER A 134 -45.49 -10.23 -32.06
C SER A 134 -44.12 -10.39 -32.74
N MET A 135 -43.11 -9.62 -32.32
CA MET A 135 -41.75 -10.16 -32.26
C MET A 135 -41.57 -10.71 -30.86
N LYS A 136 -41.98 -11.96 -30.69
CA LYS A 136 -41.80 -12.69 -29.43
C LYS A 136 -40.30 -12.97 -29.24
N PRO A 137 -39.69 -12.56 -28.11
CA PRO A 137 -38.57 -13.29 -27.56
C PRO A 137 -38.99 -14.76 -27.40
N SER A 138 -38.05 -15.72 -27.44
CA SER A 138 -38.36 -17.13 -27.17
C SER A 138 -39.22 -17.23 -25.90
N LYS A 139 -40.24 -18.09 -25.93
CA LYS A 139 -41.25 -18.23 -24.86
C LYS A 139 -40.64 -18.50 -23.47
N GLU A 140 -39.39 -18.94 -23.40
CA GLU A 140 -38.64 -19.15 -22.16
C GLU A 140 -38.23 -17.82 -21.50
N MET A 141 -37.83 -16.81 -22.29
CA MET A 141 -37.34 -15.51 -21.78
C MET A 141 -38.46 -14.63 -21.19
N ALA A 142 -39.72 -14.89 -21.52
CA ALA A 142 -40.88 -14.07 -21.13
C ALA A 142 -41.58 -14.54 -19.85
N ASN A 143 -41.33 -15.78 -19.39
CA ASN A 143 -41.94 -16.29 -18.16
C ASN A 143 -41.13 -15.95 -16.91
N ASP A 144 -39.83 -15.66 -17.02
CA ASP A 144 -38.96 -15.30 -15.89
C ASP A 144 -39.08 -13.83 -15.44
N ILE A 145 -39.80 -12.99 -16.19
CA ILE A 145 -39.91 -11.53 -15.93
C ILE A 145 -41.32 -11.15 -15.42
N ARG A 146 -41.92 -11.98 -14.55
CA ARG A 146 -43.18 -11.66 -13.86
C ARG A 146 -42.91 -11.23 -12.42
N LEU A 147 -42.56 -9.96 -12.23
CA LEU A 147 -42.40 -9.35 -10.90
C LEU A 147 -43.70 -8.65 -10.45
N ASN A 148 -44.22 -9.05 -9.29
CA ASN A 148 -45.41 -8.51 -8.63
C ASN A 148 -45.01 -7.33 -7.71
N PRO A 149 -45.54 -6.10 -7.89
CA PRO A 149 -45.08 -4.91 -7.20
C PRO A 149 -45.54 -4.74 -5.73
N ASN A 150 -46.33 -5.66 -5.17
CA ASN A 150 -46.98 -5.50 -3.85
C ASN A 150 -46.37 -6.32 -2.69
N ARG A 151 -45.10 -6.74 -2.76
CA ARG A 151 -44.38 -7.34 -1.61
C ARG A 151 -43.23 -6.43 -1.18
N GLU A 152 -43.20 -6.09 0.11
CA GLU A 152 -42.17 -5.22 0.73
C GLU A 152 -40.77 -5.85 0.74
N ASP A 153 -40.64 -7.14 0.47
CA ASP A 153 -39.37 -7.82 0.18
C ASP A 153 -39.37 -8.36 -1.25
N ARG A 154 -38.51 -7.80 -2.13
CA ARG A 154 -38.27 -8.34 -3.47
C ARG A 154 -37.28 -9.50 -3.37
N LEU A 155 -37.81 -10.70 -3.16
CA LEU A 155 -37.09 -11.95 -3.40
C LEU A 155 -36.77 -12.06 -4.89
N VAL A 156 -35.51 -11.84 -5.26
CA VAL A 156 -35.01 -12.14 -6.59
C VAL A 156 -34.22 -13.44 -6.51
N SER A 157 -34.91 -14.58 -6.58
CA SER A 157 -34.26 -15.88 -6.87
C SER A 157 -33.59 -15.87 -8.27
N ALA A 158 -33.81 -14.81 -9.05
CA ALA A 158 -33.31 -14.58 -10.39
C ALA A 158 -31.87 -14.02 -10.47
N ALA A 159 -31.17 -13.80 -9.35
CA ALA A 159 -29.74 -13.43 -9.38
C ALA A 159 -28.93 -14.47 -10.17
N ASN A 160 -29.26 -15.76 -9.98
CA ASN A 160 -28.70 -16.86 -10.77
C ASN A 160 -28.97 -16.71 -12.27
N SER A 161 -30.17 -16.26 -12.68
CA SER A 161 -30.51 -16.09 -14.10
C SER A 161 -29.82 -14.89 -14.77
N TYR A 162 -29.51 -13.81 -14.04
CA TYR A 162 -28.86 -12.63 -14.62
C TYR A 162 -27.34 -12.81 -14.73
N LEU A 163 -26.72 -13.45 -13.73
CA LEU A 163 -25.29 -13.76 -13.69
C LEU A 163 -24.90 -14.90 -14.64
N ALA A 164 -25.80 -15.88 -14.80
CA ALA A 164 -25.73 -16.96 -15.78
C ALA A 164 -25.58 -16.49 -17.24
N ASN A 165 -26.03 -15.28 -17.57
CA ASN A 165 -26.19 -14.90 -18.98
C ASN A 165 -24.96 -14.21 -19.60
N ASN A 166 -23.83 -14.08 -18.89
CA ASN A 166 -22.63 -13.41 -19.39
C ASN A 166 -21.51 -14.37 -19.85
N TYR A 167 -21.50 -15.62 -19.41
CA TYR A 167 -20.40 -16.56 -19.64
C TYR A 167 -20.91 -17.90 -20.20
N GLU A 168 -20.45 -18.27 -21.39
CA GLU A 168 -20.95 -19.45 -22.11
C GLU A 168 -20.03 -20.66 -21.91
N CYS A 169 -18.76 -20.59 -22.34
CA CYS A 169 -17.81 -21.70 -22.26
C CYS A 169 -16.35 -21.25 -22.27
N PHE A 170 -15.45 -22.17 -21.90
CA PHE A 170 -14.01 -22.03 -22.10
C PHE A 170 -13.68 -22.21 -23.59
N LEU A 171 -13.13 -21.17 -24.23
CA LEU A 171 -12.71 -21.25 -25.62
C LEU A 171 -11.24 -21.62 -25.75
N ASP A 172 -10.39 -21.07 -24.88
CA ASP A 172 -8.95 -21.34 -24.81
C ASP A 172 -8.41 -21.03 -23.40
N ASP A 173 -7.13 -21.33 -23.14
CA ASP A 173 -6.47 -21.00 -21.87
C ASP A 173 -6.51 -19.47 -21.63
N GLY A 174 -7.21 -19.08 -20.55
CA GLY A 174 -7.45 -17.68 -20.21
C GLY A 174 -8.29 -16.92 -21.25
N VAL A 175 -9.19 -17.61 -21.98
CA VAL A 175 -10.19 -16.99 -22.87
C VAL A 175 -11.56 -17.64 -22.68
N ILE A 176 -12.55 -16.82 -22.32
CA ILE A 176 -13.94 -17.23 -22.14
C ILE A 176 -14.80 -16.64 -23.27
N LEU A 177 -15.70 -17.44 -23.82
CA LEU A 177 -16.72 -16.98 -24.76
C LEU A 177 -17.96 -16.51 -23.98
N THR A 178 -18.50 -15.35 -24.34
CA THR A 178 -19.77 -14.85 -23.79
C THR A 178 -20.97 -15.31 -24.62
N ASN A 179 -22.17 -15.24 -24.04
CA ASN A 179 -23.43 -15.57 -24.71
C ASN A 179 -23.74 -14.62 -25.88
N ASN A 180 -23.07 -13.46 -25.93
CA ASN A 180 -23.16 -12.48 -27.02
C ASN A 180 -22.10 -12.68 -28.11
N TYR A 181 -21.35 -13.80 -28.07
CA TYR A 181 -20.25 -14.10 -28.98
C TYR A 181 -19.10 -13.08 -28.89
N SER A 182 -18.76 -12.64 -27.67
CA SER A 182 -17.53 -11.88 -27.41
C SER A 182 -16.48 -12.77 -26.75
N LEU A 183 -15.21 -12.48 -26.99
CA LEU A 183 -14.08 -13.07 -26.28
C LEU A 183 -13.77 -12.25 -25.02
N LEU A 184 -13.54 -12.91 -23.90
CA LEU A 184 -13.10 -12.30 -22.64
C LEU A 184 -11.74 -12.83 -22.20
N GLY A 185 -10.83 -11.92 -21.88
CA GLY A 185 -9.56 -12.21 -21.23
C GLY A 185 -9.34 -11.25 -20.07
N THR A 186 -8.80 -11.73 -18.96
CA THR A 186 -8.56 -10.91 -17.76
C THR A 186 -7.10 -10.96 -17.34
N ILE A 187 -6.54 -9.78 -17.08
CA ILE A 187 -5.20 -9.58 -16.52
C ILE A 187 -5.35 -9.05 -15.09
N LYS A 188 -4.65 -9.64 -14.13
CA LYS A 188 -4.44 -9.06 -12.80
C LYS A 188 -3.27 -8.09 -12.86
N LEU A 189 -3.42 -6.91 -12.27
CA LEU A 189 -2.43 -5.84 -12.25
C LEU A 189 -2.02 -5.53 -10.80
N GLY A 190 -0.75 -5.20 -10.60
CA GLY A 190 -0.19 -4.70 -9.35
C GLY A 190 -0.52 -3.22 -9.11
N GLY A 191 -0.36 -2.78 -7.87
CA GLY A 191 -0.48 -1.36 -7.49
C GLY A 191 0.82 -0.60 -7.59
N ILE A 192 0.76 0.71 -7.34
CA ILE A 192 1.93 1.58 -7.20
C ILE A 192 1.83 2.44 -5.95
N ASP A 193 2.92 2.44 -5.16
CA ASP A 193 3.11 3.23 -3.95
C ASP A 193 3.14 4.74 -4.23
N PHE A 194 1.95 5.33 -4.34
CA PHE A 194 1.78 6.68 -4.84
C PHE A 194 2.10 7.81 -3.84
N LEU A 195 2.15 7.51 -2.54
CA LEU A 195 2.39 8.50 -1.50
C LEU A 195 3.86 8.95 -1.49
N THR A 196 4.76 8.05 -1.83
CA THR A 196 6.21 8.22 -1.81
C THR A 196 6.80 8.40 -3.21
N THR A 197 6.09 7.96 -4.25
CA THR A 197 6.50 8.15 -5.66
C THR A 197 6.49 9.62 -6.07
N SER A 198 7.49 10.03 -6.86
CA SER A 198 7.61 11.41 -7.34
C SER A 198 6.48 11.77 -8.31
N LYS A 199 6.14 13.06 -8.40
CA LYS A 199 5.11 13.54 -9.36
C LYS A 199 5.49 13.21 -10.81
N LYS A 200 6.78 13.28 -11.16
CA LYS A 200 7.26 12.98 -12.51
C LYS A 200 7.00 11.52 -12.86
N ASP A 201 7.36 10.60 -11.96
CA ASP A 201 7.17 9.17 -12.20
C ASP A 201 5.69 8.80 -12.30
N LEU A 202 4.83 9.43 -11.47
CA LEU A 202 3.37 9.25 -11.57
C LEU A 202 2.82 9.71 -12.94
N ILE A 203 3.37 10.78 -13.53
CA ILE A 203 2.98 11.24 -14.87
C ILE A 203 3.42 10.22 -15.94
N GLU A 204 4.64 9.69 -15.83
CA GLU A 204 5.12 8.64 -16.75
C GLU A 204 4.27 7.36 -16.66
N LEU A 205 3.89 6.96 -15.46
CA LEU A 205 3.02 5.81 -15.20
C LEU A 205 1.60 6.01 -15.75
N HIS A 206 1.07 7.22 -15.64
CA HIS A 206 -0.19 7.61 -16.29
C HIS A 206 -0.05 7.54 -17.82
N ALA A 207 1.06 8.00 -18.39
CA ALA A 207 1.31 7.93 -19.83
C ALA A 207 1.33 6.48 -20.36
N SER A 208 1.84 5.51 -19.58
CA SER A 208 1.77 4.08 -19.93
C SER A 208 0.33 3.57 -20.03
N ILE A 209 -0.53 3.92 -19.06
CA ILE A 209 -1.97 3.57 -19.09
C ILE A 209 -2.65 4.21 -20.31
N TYR A 210 -2.38 5.49 -20.52
CA TYR A 210 -2.91 6.24 -21.66
C TYR A 210 -2.51 5.60 -23.01
N SER A 211 -1.25 5.14 -23.14
CA SER A 211 -0.74 4.51 -24.35
C SER A 211 -1.53 3.26 -24.74
N VAL A 212 -2.04 2.49 -23.77
CA VAL A 212 -2.92 1.35 -24.03
C VAL A 212 -4.11 1.82 -24.86
N PHE A 213 -4.94 2.75 -24.36
CA PHE A 213 -6.17 3.16 -25.05
C PHE A 213 -5.94 3.95 -26.35
N ARG A 214 -4.72 4.43 -26.60
CA ARG A 214 -4.33 5.00 -27.90
C ARG A 214 -4.15 3.91 -28.97
N ASN A 215 -3.72 2.71 -28.59
CA ASN A 215 -3.54 1.58 -29.49
C ASN A 215 -4.86 0.85 -29.82
N PHE A 216 -5.94 1.11 -29.07
CA PHE A 216 -7.26 0.50 -29.25
C PHE A 216 -8.32 1.57 -29.60
N VAL A 217 -8.41 1.89 -30.89
CA VAL A 217 -9.33 2.94 -31.41
C VAL A 217 -10.59 2.36 -32.06
N THR A 218 -10.71 1.02 -32.10
CA THR A 218 -11.83 0.31 -32.71
C THR A 218 -12.91 -0.01 -31.65
N PRO A 219 -14.20 0.13 -32.01
CA PRO A 219 -15.30 -0.16 -31.08
C PRO A 219 -15.48 -1.66 -30.77
N GLU A 220 -14.76 -2.53 -31.49
CA GLU A 220 -14.76 -3.97 -31.27
C GLU A 220 -14.24 -4.35 -29.88
N PHE A 221 -13.42 -3.49 -29.26
CA PHE A 221 -12.87 -3.72 -27.92
C PHE A 221 -13.64 -2.94 -26.85
N LYS A 222 -13.89 -3.59 -25.71
CA LYS A 222 -14.36 -2.95 -24.49
C LYS A 222 -13.45 -3.35 -23.34
N PHE A 223 -13.27 -2.43 -22.41
CA PHE A 223 -12.38 -2.59 -21.27
C PHE A 223 -13.18 -2.43 -19.98
N TYR A 224 -12.99 -3.36 -19.06
CA TYR A 224 -13.56 -3.31 -17.72
C TYR A 224 -12.42 -3.37 -16.71
N PHE A 225 -12.21 -2.28 -15.99
CA PHE A 225 -11.19 -2.19 -14.96
C PHE A 225 -11.84 -2.27 -13.58
N HIS A 226 -11.44 -3.26 -12.78
CA HIS A 226 -11.96 -3.48 -11.44
C HIS A 226 -10.89 -3.15 -10.41
N THR A 227 -11.21 -2.22 -9.51
CA THR A 227 -10.55 -2.11 -8.21
C THR A 227 -11.36 -2.92 -7.20
N VAL A 228 -10.74 -3.98 -6.68
CA VAL A 228 -11.33 -4.83 -5.64
C VAL A 228 -10.64 -4.50 -4.33
N LYS A 229 -11.41 -4.06 -3.34
CA LYS A 229 -10.94 -3.87 -1.97
C LYS A 229 -11.65 -4.88 -1.05
N LYS A 230 -10.88 -5.82 -0.52
CA LYS A 230 -11.37 -6.93 0.29
C LYS A 230 -10.81 -6.82 1.71
N LYS A 231 -11.65 -7.08 2.70
CA LYS A 231 -11.23 -7.11 4.11
C LYS A 231 -10.43 -8.39 4.37
N ILE A 232 -9.34 -8.26 5.09
CA ILE A 232 -8.52 -9.38 5.55
C ILE A 232 -8.46 -9.36 7.07
N VAL A 233 -8.31 -10.55 7.65
CA VAL A 233 -8.19 -10.72 9.10
C VAL A 233 -6.73 -11.03 9.41
N ILE A 234 -6.12 -10.21 10.26
CA ILE A 234 -4.79 -10.45 10.82
C ILE A 234 -4.98 -10.89 12.26
N ASP A 235 -4.64 -12.15 12.56
CA ASP A 235 -4.66 -12.69 13.91
C ASP A 235 -3.28 -13.25 14.28
N GLU A 236 -2.53 -12.46 15.03
CA GLU A 236 -1.20 -12.82 15.56
C GLU A 236 -1.24 -13.04 17.08
N THR A 237 -2.44 -13.17 17.69
CA THR A 237 -2.61 -13.23 19.15
C THR A 237 -2.00 -14.48 19.80
N ASN A 238 -1.80 -15.53 19.01
CA ASN A 238 -1.18 -16.80 19.43
C ASN A 238 0.34 -16.83 19.30
N ARG A 239 1.00 -15.74 18.84
CA ARG A 239 2.46 -15.68 18.80
C ARG A 239 3.03 -15.71 20.22
N ASP A 240 4.06 -16.51 20.42
CA ASP A 240 4.86 -16.52 21.64
C ASP A 240 6.09 -15.64 21.46
N TYR A 241 6.28 -14.70 22.38
CA TYR A 241 7.39 -13.75 22.44
C TYR A 241 8.40 -14.11 23.54
N SER A 242 8.27 -15.27 24.16
CA SER A 242 9.18 -15.91 25.12
C SER A 242 9.33 -15.21 26.49
N LEU A 243 9.19 -13.88 26.54
CA LEU A 243 9.39 -13.06 27.74
C LEU A 243 8.03 -12.56 28.27
N ALA A 244 7.85 -12.54 29.60
CA ALA A 244 6.56 -12.25 30.22
C ALA A 244 5.97 -10.90 29.81
N PHE A 245 6.73 -9.81 29.95
CA PHE A 245 6.29 -8.48 29.51
C PHE A 245 6.06 -8.41 27.99
N SER A 246 6.97 -8.99 27.19
CA SER A 246 6.83 -9.00 25.74
C SER A 246 5.56 -9.71 25.30
N ASN A 247 5.21 -10.84 25.93
CA ASN A 247 3.96 -11.56 25.69
C ASN A 247 2.73 -10.72 26.05
N ASP A 248 2.70 -10.08 27.22
CA ASP A 248 1.56 -9.24 27.63
C ASP A 248 1.39 -8.01 26.74
N PHE A 249 2.48 -7.30 26.44
CA PHE A 249 2.46 -6.13 25.57
C PHE A 249 2.07 -6.50 24.13
N MET A 250 2.72 -7.51 23.54
CA MET A 250 2.45 -7.91 22.16
C MET A 250 1.06 -8.55 22.01
N ARG A 251 0.56 -9.28 23.02
CA ARG A 251 -0.83 -9.75 23.02
C ARG A 251 -1.81 -8.58 23.02
N ALA A 252 -1.60 -7.55 23.87
CA ALA A 252 -2.43 -6.35 23.85
C ALA A 252 -2.37 -5.62 22.50
N TYR A 253 -1.19 -5.57 21.87
CA TYR A 253 -1.00 -5.02 20.53
C TYR A 253 -1.75 -5.83 19.47
N ASN A 254 -1.60 -7.16 19.45
CA ASN A 254 -2.22 -8.04 18.47
C ASN A 254 -3.75 -8.10 18.64
N GLU A 255 -4.26 -8.02 19.87
CA GLU A 255 -5.70 -7.88 20.16
C GLU A 255 -6.26 -6.55 19.62
N LYS A 256 -5.50 -5.46 19.74
CA LYS A 256 -5.85 -4.20 19.09
C LYS A 256 -5.89 -4.36 17.58
N GLN A 257 -4.86 -4.94 16.97
CA GLN A 257 -4.79 -5.14 15.51
C GLN A 257 -5.92 -6.04 14.99
N LYS A 258 -6.25 -7.11 15.71
CA LYS A 258 -7.36 -8.03 15.37
C LYS A 258 -8.73 -7.32 15.30
N ARG A 259 -8.90 -6.24 16.05
CA ARG A 259 -10.12 -5.40 16.03
C ARG A 259 -10.09 -4.35 14.92
N GLU A 260 -8.93 -4.05 14.36
CA GLU A 260 -8.80 -3.14 13.24
C GLU A 260 -9.13 -3.83 11.92
N SER A 261 -9.74 -3.12 11.01
CA SER A 261 -9.92 -3.61 9.64
C SER A 261 -8.63 -3.42 8.85
N PHE A 262 -8.19 -4.50 8.21
CA PHE A 262 -7.16 -4.49 7.19
C PHE A 262 -7.77 -4.83 5.83
N TYR A 263 -7.17 -4.31 4.76
CA TYR A 263 -7.68 -4.51 3.41
C TYR A 263 -6.58 -4.84 2.41
N ASP A 264 -6.87 -5.81 1.55
CA ASP A 264 -6.14 -6.04 0.30
C ASP A 264 -6.81 -5.27 -0.84
N ILE A 265 -6.01 -4.64 -1.70
CA ILE A 265 -6.46 -3.94 -2.89
C ILE A 265 -5.82 -4.58 -4.11
N SER A 266 -6.67 -5.16 -4.96
CA SER A 266 -6.26 -5.84 -6.19
C SER A 266 -6.91 -5.18 -7.41
N PHE A 267 -6.16 -5.11 -8.51
CA PHE A 267 -6.64 -4.53 -9.77
C PHE A 267 -6.78 -5.60 -10.86
N PHE A 268 -7.84 -5.51 -11.66
CA PHE A 268 -8.09 -6.42 -12.77
C PHE A 268 -8.53 -5.65 -14.00
N LEU A 269 -7.94 -5.96 -15.15
CA LEU A 269 -8.37 -5.45 -16.46
C LEU A 269 -8.93 -6.60 -17.28
N THR A 270 -10.24 -6.57 -17.52
CA THR A 270 -10.92 -7.50 -18.42
C THR A 270 -11.12 -6.83 -19.77
N ILE A 271 -10.66 -7.50 -20.83
CA ILE A 271 -10.81 -7.07 -22.22
C ILE A 271 -11.88 -7.94 -22.86
N GLU A 272 -12.82 -7.28 -23.52
CA GLU A 272 -13.86 -7.91 -24.34
C GLU A 272 -13.62 -7.56 -25.81
N GLN A 273 -13.56 -8.55 -26.70
CA GLN A 273 -13.59 -8.34 -28.15
C GLN A 273 -14.86 -8.94 -28.76
N ASP A 274 -15.64 -8.13 -29.45
CA ASP A 274 -16.83 -8.58 -30.17
C ASP A 274 -16.43 -9.35 -31.44
N LEU A 275 -16.90 -10.59 -31.59
CA LEU A 275 -16.61 -11.40 -32.78
C LEU A 275 -17.45 -10.99 -33.99
N LEU A 276 -18.52 -10.23 -33.84
CA LEU A 276 -19.54 -10.01 -34.87
C LEU A 276 -19.57 -8.57 -35.40
N ASP A 277 -18.87 -7.62 -34.80
CA ASP A 277 -18.96 -6.18 -35.13
C ASP A 277 -18.20 -5.75 -36.42
N THR A 278 -17.85 -6.73 -37.27
CA THR A 278 -17.39 -6.51 -38.66
C THR A 278 -18.47 -6.80 -39.70
N LEU A 279 -19.72 -7.05 -39.28
CA LEU A 279 -20.84 -7.39 -40.15
C LEU A 279 -21.82 -6.22 -40.29
N ASN A 280 -21.29 -5.07 -40.73
CA ASN A 280 -22.08 -4.11 -41.51
C ASN A 280 -22.18 -4.53 -43.00
N GLU A 281 -21.81 -5.77 -43.34
CA GLU A 281 -22.25 -6.38 -44.60
C GLU A 281 -23.64 -7.04 -44.44
N PRO A 282 -24.56 -6.83 -45.38
CA PRO A 282 -25.90 -7.43 -45.39
C PRO A 282 -25.85 -8.92 -45.80
N VAL A 283 -24.98 -9.71 -45.19
CA VAL A 283 -24.76 -11.13 -45.53
C VAL A 283 -25.19 -12.09 -44.41
N MET A 284 -25.41 -11.63 -43.18
CA MET A 284 -25.62 -12.56 -42.04
C MET A 284 -27.10 -12.77 -41.69
N ASN A 285 -27.82 -13.43 -42.61
CA ASN A 285 -29.00 -14.21 -42.24
C ASN A 285 -28.50 -15.42 -41.41
N LYS A 286 -28.74 -15.38 -40.08
CA LYS A 286 -28.33 -16.37 -39.05
C LYS A 286 -28.67 -17.86 -39.33
N LYS A 287 -29.36 -18.17 -40.44
CA LYS A 287 -29.71 -19.53 -40.87
C LYS A 287 -28.97 -20.04 -42.12
N HIS A 288 -28.28 -19.20 -42.88
CA HIS A 288 -27.68 -19.63 -44.17
C HIS A 288 -26.17 -19.83 -44.17
N PHE A 289 -25.43 -19.33 -43.17
CA PHE A 289 -23.97 -19.50 -43.12
C PHE A 289 -23.52 -20.78 -42.41
N ALA A 290 -24.37 -21.33 -41.52
CA ALA A 290 -24.11 -22.60 -40.84
C ALA A 290 -24.18 -23.81 -41.79
N ASP A 291 -24.92 -23.69 -42.89
CA ASP A 291 -25.20 -24.81 -43.78
C ASP A 291 -24.14 -24.99 -44.89
N ASN A 292 -23.27 -24.00 -45.17
CA ASN A 292 -22.41 -24.04 -46.37
C ASN A 292 -20.89 -23.85 -46.20
N ASN A 293 -20.32 -23.57 -45.01
CA ASN A 293 -18.84 -23.61 -44.85
C ASN A 293 -18.36 -23.54 -43.37
N PHE A 294 -18.53 -24.64 -42.62
CA PHE A 294 -18.09 -24.73 -41.21
C PHE A 294 -16.57 -24.47 -41.03
N GLU A 295 -15.74 -24.88 -42.00
CA GLU A 295 -14.29 -24.66 -41.98
C GLU A 295 -13.90 -23.18 -42.07
N GLU A 296 -14.64 -22.39 -42.86
CA GLU A 296 -14.41 -20.95 -43.00
C GLU A 296 -14.77 -20.20 -41.72
N PHE A 297 -15.87 -20.59 -41.08
CA PHE A 297 -16.26 -20.06 -39.78
C PHE A 297 -15.20 -20.36 -38.70
N GLN A 298 -14.68 -21.60 -38.65
CA GLN A 298 -13.59 -21.96 -37.75
C GLN A 298 -12.32 -21.14 -38.02
N ARG A 299 -11.98 -20.91 -39.29
CA ARG A 299 -10.81 -20.10 -39.69
C ARG A 299 -10.94 -18.65 -39.20
N ILE A 300 -12.11 -18.03 -39.35
CA ILE A 300 -12.37 -16.65 -38.90
C ILE A 300 -12.25 -16.55 -37.38
N ILE A 301 -12.85 -17.49 -36.63
CA ILE A 301 -12.76 -17.49 -35.16
C ILE A 301 -11.31 -17.67 -34.70
N ARG A 302 -10.56 -18.60 -35.31
CA ARG A 302 -9.13 -18.80 -34.99
C ARG A 302 -8.32 -17.54 -35.22
N ALA A 303 -8.49 -16.88 -36.38
CA ALA A 303 -7.79 -15.64 -36.68
C ALA A 303 -8.14 -14.50 -35.70
N LYS A 304 -9.42 -14.38 -35.32
CA LYS A 304 -9.84 -13.40 -34.29
C LYS A 304 -9.30 -13.73 -32.91
N LEU A 305 -9.27 -15.01 -32.52
CA LEU A 305 -8.70 -15.46 -31.26
C LEU A 305 -7.19 -15.20 -31.18
N GLU A 306 -6.47 -15.43 -32.27
CA GLU A 306 -5.04 -15.16 -32.37
C GLU A 306 -4.77 -13.65 -32.26
N ASN A 307 -5.51 -12.83 -33.00
CA ASN A 307 -5.48 -11.38 -32.85
C ASN A 307 -5.81 -10.92 -31.42
N PHE A 308 -6.80 -11.52 -30.77
CA PHE A 308 -7.16 -11.20 -29.40
C PHE A 308 -6.00 -11.47 -28.43
N LYS A 309 -5.29 -12.58 -28.60
CA LYS A 309 -4.12 -12.93 -27.79
C LYS A 309 -2.97 -11.95 -28.00
N ASP A 310 -2.63 -11.62 -29.25
CA ASP A 310 -1.59 -10.63 -29.58
C ASP A 310 -1.89 -9.27 -28.93
N ARG A 311 -3.17 -8.87 -28.93
CA ARG A 311 -3.63 -7.63 -28.29
C ARG A 311 -3.50 -7.67 -26.76
N ILE A 312 -3.76 -8.80 -26.13
CA ILE A 312 -3.54 -8.98 -24.68
C ILE A 312 -2.04 -8.86 -24.37
N GLU A 313 -1.18 -9.53 -25.14
CA GLU A 313 0.28 -9.50 -24.94
C GLU A 313 0.84 -8.07 -25.08
N LEU A 314 0.36 -7.30 -26.05
CA LEU A 314 0.70 -5.87 -26.18
C LEU A 314 0.31 -5.06 -24.93
N ILE A 315 -0.85 -5.33 -24.33
CA ILE A 315 -1.28 -4.66 -23.08
C ILE A 315 -0.35 -5.04 -21.94
N GLU A 316 0.06 -6.31 -21.84
CA GLU A 316 1.01 -6.77 -20.82
C GLU A 316 2.38 -6.09 -20.96
N GLU A 317 2.86 -5.91 -22.19
CA GLU A 317 4.12 -5.18 -22.45
C GLU A 317 4.02 -3.69 -22.03
N LEU A 318 2.95 -3.01 -22.46
CA LEU A 318 2.70 -1.59 -22.16
C LEU A 318 2.50 -1.34 -20.66
N LEU A 319 1.96 -2.32 -19.92
CA LEU A 319 1.71 -2.25 -18.48
C LEU A 319 2.74 -3.03 -17.66
N SER A 320 3.89 -3.39 -18.22
CA SER A 320 4.94 -4.18 -17.54
C SER A 320 5.36 -3.66 -16.16
N LYS A 321 5.36 -2.33 -15.96
CA LYS A 321 5.62 -1.68 -14.66
C LYS A 321 4.61 -2.04 -13.55
N TYR A 322 3.42 -2.51 -13.93
CA TYR A 322 2.37 -2.98 -13.02
C TYR A 322 2.37 -4.50 -12.84
N HIS A 323 3.41 -5.21 -13.30
CA HIS A 323 3.56 -6.66 -13.16
C HIS A 323 2.30 -7.46 -13.59
N PRO A 324 1.85 -7.29 -14.84
CA PRO A 324 0.62 -7.91 -15.32
C PRO A 324 0.71 -9.43 -15.28
N THR A 325 -0.35 -10.07 -14.80
CA THR A 325 -0.47 -11.53 -14.75
C THR A 325 -1.79 -11.94 -15.36
N ARG A 326 -1.76 -12.57 -16.55
CA ARG A 326 -2.96 -13.15 -17.16
C ARG A 326 -3.58 -14.24 -16.29
N LEU A 327 -4.89 -14.17 -16.09
CA LEU A 327 -5.64 -15.20 -15.37
C LEU A 327 -5.85 -16.42 -16.27
N LYS A 328 -5.06 -17.46 -16.03
CA LYS A 328 -5.04 -18.72 -16.80
C LYS A 328 -5.54 -19.91 -15.99
N GLU A 329 -5.60 -21.06 -16.63
CA GLU A 329 -5.82 -22.35 -15.97
C GLU A 329 -4.60 -22.73 -15.09
N TYR A 330 -4.83 -23.41 -13.97
CA TYR A 330 -3.77 -23.96 -13.11
C TYR A 330 -4.13 -25.36 -12.62
N THR A 331 -3.12 -26.18 -12.34
CA THR A 331 -3.32 -27.55 -11.85
C THR A 331 -2.96 -27.65 -10.37
N LYS A 332 -3.85 -28.25 -9.58
CA LYS A 332 -3.59 -28.58 -8.17
C LYS A 332 -4.16 -29.98 -7.89
N ASP A 333 -3.34 -30.86 -7.32
CA ASP A 333 -3.72 -32.24 -6.97
C ASP A 333 -4.34 -33.02 -8.17
N GLY A 334 -3.85 -32.76 -9.39
CA GLY A 334 -4.34 -33.40 -10.63
C GLY A 334 -5.64 -32.82 -11.20
N VAL A 335 -6.24 -31.81 -10.57
CA VAL A 335 -7.45 -31.12 -11.03
C VAL A 335 -7.08 -29.76 -11.65
N ILE A 336 -7.69 -29.44 -12.79
CA ILE A 336 -7.51 -28.16 -13.48
C ILE A 336 -8.55 -27.16 -12.94
N TYR A 337 -8.09 -25.96 -12.59
CA TYR A 337 -8.91 -24.86 -12.11
C TYR A 337 -8.71 -23.62 -12.99
N SER A 338 -9.66 -22.69 -13.00
CA SER A 338 -9.57 -21.44 -13.79
C SER A 338 -9.52 -20.21 -12.90
N LYS A 339 -8.40 -19.48 -12.90
CA LYS A 339 -8.28 -18.21 -12.16
C LYS A 339 -9.25 -17.14 -12.66
N GLN A 340 -9.58 -17.14 -13.95
CA GLN A 340 -10.51 -16.18 -14.55
C GLN A 340 -11.94 -16.39 -14.03
N CYS A 341 -12.40 -17.65 -13.97
CA CYS A 341 -13.71 -17.96 -13.39
C CYS A 341 -13.75 -17.76 -11.87
N GLU A 342 -12.65 -18.02 -11.15
CA GLU A 342 -12.55 -17.68 -9.72
C GLU A 342 -12.78 -16.18 -9.48
N PHE A 343 -12.18 -15.31 -10.31
CA PHE A 343 -12.41 -13.88 -10.25
C PHE A 343 -13.87 -13.51 -10.58
N TYR A 344 -14.46 -14.07 -11.64
CA TYR A 344 -15.85 -13.79 -11.99
C TYR A 344 -16.86 -14.27 -10.94
N ASN A 345 -16.59 -15.40 -10.28
CA ASN A 345 -17.37 -15.86 -9.13
C ASN A 345 -17.19 -14.95 -7.91
N PHE A 346 -15.96 -14.51 -7.65
CA PHE A 346 -15.69 -13.56 -6.57
C PHE A 346 -16.51 -12.27 -6.74
N LEU A 347 -16.67 -11.78 -7.97
CA LEU A 347 -17.46 -10.58 -8.22
C LEU A 347 -18.91 -10.75 -7.73
N VAL A 348 -19.51 -11.95 -7.72
CA VAL A 348 -20.91 -12.15 -7.33
C VAL A 348 -21.15 -11.75 -5.86
N GLY A 349 -20.40 -12.37 -4.95
CA GLY A 349 -20.64 -12.31 -3.50
C GLY A 349 -19.44 -11.90 -2.64
N MET A 350 -18.29 -11.60 -3.25
CA MET A 350 -16.98 -11.43 -2.59
C MET A 350 -16.43 -12.71 -1.93
N ASN A 351 -16.85 -13.88 -2.41
CA ASN A 351 -16.37 -15.17 -1.92
C ASN A 351 -15.28 -15.71 -2.84
N GLU A 352 -14.13 -16.03 -2.27
CA GLU A 352 -13.06 -16.73 -2.99
C GLU A 352 -13.29 -18.24 -2.89
N ALA A 353 -13.47 -18.88 -4.02
CA ALA A 353 -13.59 -20.33 -4.11
C ALA A 353 -12.90 -20.81 -5.39
N PRO A 354 -12.09 -21.88 -5.33
CA PRO A 354 -11.53 -22.49 -6.53
C PRO A 354 -12.63 -22.86 -7.55
N PHE A 355 -12.37 -22.62 -8.83
CA PHE A 355 -13.32 -22.94 -9.90
C PHE A 355 -12.76 -24.06 -10.76
N ILE A 356 -13.36 -25.25 -10.70
CA ILE A 356 -12.94 -26.40 -11.51
C ILE A 356 -13.17 -26.08 -12.99
N CYS A 357 -12.10 -26.18 -13.78
CA CYS A 357 -12.17 -26.04 -15.23
C CYS A 357 -12.39 -27.40 -15.87
N ASN A 358 -13.46 -27.52 -16.65
CA ASN A 358 -13.66 -28.61 -17.58
C ASN A 358 -14.01 -28.03 -18.95
N ARG A 359 -13.08 -28.14 -19.91
CA ARG A 359 -13.27 -27.59 -21.27
C ARG A 359 -14.42 -28.22 -22.05
N LYS A 360 -14.97 -29.34 -21.58
CA LYS A 360 -16.19 -29.95 -22.14
C LYS A 360 -17.47 -29.35 -21.59
N ASP A 361 -17.40 -28.50 -20.55
CA ASP A 361 -18.57 -27.81 -20.02
C ASP A 361 -19.07 -26.80 -21.04
N LEU A 362 -20.22 -27.11 -21.64
CA LEU A 362 -21.06 -26.13 -22.30
C LEU A 362 -21.94 -25.52 -21.19
N TYR A 363 -22.07 -24.19 -21.15
CA TYR A 363 -22.88 -23.45 -20.18
C TYR A 363 -22.26 -23.29 -18.78
N LEU A 364 -21.18 -22.52 -18.68
CA LEU A 364 -20.58 -22.09 -17.39
C LEU A 364 -21.59 -21.45 -16.44
N LYS A 365 -22.65 -20.88 -17.01
CA LYS A 365 -23.78 -20.25 -16.34
C LYS A 365 -24.33 -20.97 -15.12
N GLU A 366 -24.39 -22.30 -15.14
CA GLU A 366 -24.97 -23.10 -14.04
C GLU A 366 -24.02 -23.22 -12.84
N LYS A 367 -22.73 -22.97 -13.06
CA LYS A 367 -21.67 -23.06 -12.04
C LYS A 367 -21.25 -21.69 -11.50
N MET A 368 -21.69 -20.59 -12.13
CA MET A 368 -21.29 -19.21 -11.81
C MET A 368 -22.19 -18.53 -10.76
N HIS A 369 -22.34 -19.14 -9.59
CA HIS A 369 -23.13 -18.58 -8.47
C HIS A 369 -22.27 -17.99 -7.35
N GLY A 370 -20.95 -18.18 -7.37
CA GLY A 370 -20.02 -17.56 -6.39
C GLY A 370 -20.30 -17.90 -4.92
N GLY A 371 -20.88 -19.07 -4.64
CA GLY A 371 -21.30 -19.46 -3.28
C GLY A 371 -22.45 -18.62 -2.72
N VAL A 372 -23.17 -17.90 -3.58
CA VAL A 372 -24.33 -17.08 -3.22
C VAL A 372 -25.61 -17.87 -3.43
N LYS A 373 -26.38 -18.00 -2.35
CA LYS A 373 -27.68 -18.65 -2.34
C LYS A 373 -28.76 -17.71 -2.85
N GLU A 374 -28.85 -16.51 -2.26
CA GLU A 374 -29.88 -15.52 -2.56
C GLU A 374 -29.35 -14.08 -2.48
N VAL A 375 -29.93 -13.19 -3.29
CA VAL A 375 -29.66 -11.74 -3.25
C VAL A 375 -30.97 -10.99 -3.12
N TYR A 376 -31.03 -10.11 -2.13
CA TYR A 376 -32.18 -9.27 -1.82
C TYR A 376 -31.87 -7.82 -2.16
N PHE A 377 -32.82 -7.14 -2.80
CA PHE A 377 -32.73 -5.72 -3.12
C PHE A 377 -33.84 -4.95 -2.42
N ALA A 378 -33.46 -3.95 -1.64
CA ALA A 378 -34.35 -3.02 -0.97
C ALA A 378 -34.10 -1.59 -1.46
N ASN A 379 -34.71 -0.59 -0.82
CA ASN A 379 -34.42 0.80 -1.15
C ASN A 379 -33.07 1.23 -0.54
N LYS A 380 -32.12 1.67 -1.37
CA LYS A 380 -30.75 2.11 -0.98
C LYS A 380 -29.81 1.06 -0.37
N HIS A 381 -30.22 -0.20 -0.26
CA HIS A 381 -29.35 -1.28 0.14
C HIS A 381 -29.83 -2.63 -0.40
N GLY A 382 -28.96 -3.63 -0.36
CA GLY A 382 -29.29 -5.02 -0.59
C GLY A 382 -28.57 -5.92 0.41
N LYS A 383 -28.92 -7.21 0.37
CA LYS A 383 -28.36 -8.26 1.21
C LYS A 383 -28.01 -9.47 0.36
N ILE A 384 -26.85 -10.04 0.57
CA ILE A 384 -26.41 -11.33 0.01
C ILE A 384 -26.53 -12.36 1.13
N LEU A 385 -27.14 -13.50 0.83
CA LEU A 385 -27.11 -14.71 1.65
C LEU A 385 -26.24 -15.74 0.93
N ASN A 386 -25.15 -16.13 1.57
CA ASN A 386 -24.24 -17.14 1.06
C ASN A 386 -24.73 -18.57 1.37
N ASP A 387 -24.15 -19.56 0.70
CA ASP A 387 -24.47 -20.98 0.90
C ASP A 387 -24.15 -21.47 2.32
N ASP A 388 -23.14 -20.88 2.97
CA ASP A 388 -22.78 -21.12 4.38
C ASP A 388 -23.69 -20.39 5.37
N LEU A 389 -24.77 -19.76 4.89
CA LEU A 389 -25.73 -18.95 5.64
C LEU A 389 -25.15 -17.63 6.19
N SER A 390 -23.93 -17.26 5.83
CA SER A 390 -23.41 -15.93 6.16
C SER A 390 -24.13 -14.84 5.35
N GLU A 391 -24.31 -13.68 5.97
CA GLU A 391 -24.97 -12.53 5.35
C GLU A 391 -23.98 -11.40 5.11
N LYS A 392 -24.12 -10.72 3.98
CA LYS A 392 -23.35 -9.52 3.64
C LYS A 392 -24.28 -8.44 3.11
N TYR A 393 -24.18 -7.23 3.66
CA TYR A 393 -24.97 -6.09 3.21
C TYR A 393 -24.20 -5.30 2.16
N PHE A 394 -24.91 -4.73 1.19
CA PHE A 394 -24.29 -3.90 0.16
C PHE A 394 -25.14 -2.69 -0.21
N SER A 395 -24.50 -1.69 -0.78
CA SER A 395 -25.14 -0.55 -1.44
C SER A 395 -24.28 -0.06 -2.59
N ALA A 396 -24.93 0.40 -3.65
CA ALA A 396 -24.25 1.03 -4.76
C ALA A 396 -24.21 2.55 -4.61
N ILE A 397 -23.18 3.18 -5.16
CA ILE A 397 -23.03 4.63 -5.25
C ILE A 397 -23.33 5.08 -6.68
N GLU A 398 -24.25 6.01 -6.79
CA GLU A 398 -24.64 6.64 -8.05
C GLU A 398 -23.87 7.94 -8.22
N ILE A 399 -23.08 8.04 -9.30
CA ILE A 399 -22.38 9.26 -9.71
C ILE A 399 -23.08 9.80 -10.94
N SER A 400 -23.83 10.89 -10.77
CA SER A 400 -24.63 11.51 -11.84
C SER A 400 -23.88 12.63 -12.56
N GLU A 401 -22.96 13.31 -11.87
CA GLU A 401 -22.09 14.34 -12.46
C GLU A 401 -20.64 14.18 -11.97
N TYR A 402 -19.70 14.53 -12.84
CA TYR A 402 -18.26 14.45 -12.60
C TYR A 402 -17.70 15.83 -12.25
N ALA A 403 -16.56 15.81 -11.55
CA ALA A 403 -15.76 17.01 -11.30
C ALA A 403 -15.42 17.76 -12.61
N PRO A 404 -15.05 19.05 -12.57
CA PRO A 404 -14.71 19.80 -13.79
C PRO A 404 -13.35 19.40 -14.41
N LYS A 405 -12.45 18.78 -13.64
CA LYS A 405 -11.14 18.27 -14.06
C LYS A 405 -10.89 16.88 -13.45
N SER A 406 -10.14 16.03 -14.13
CA SER A 406 -9.60 14.78 -13.59
C SER A 406 -8.10 14.84 -13.37
N GLN A 407 -7.67 14.05 -12.39
CA GLN A 407 -6.28 13.77 -12.03
C GLN A 407 -6.24 12.35 -11.45
N SER A 408 -5.07 11.71 -11.46
CA SER A 408 -4.87 10.36 -10.94
C SER A 408 -5.24 10.16 -9.46
N ASP A 409 -5.40 11.24 -8.66
CA ASP A 409 -5.66 11.19 -7.22
C ASP A 409 -7.14 11.21 -6.80
N LEU A 410 -8.05 11.23 -7.78
CA LEU A 410 -9.49 11.44 -7.54
C LEU A 410 -10.09 10.48 -6.52
N PHE A 411 -9.64 9.21 -6.53
CA PHE A 411 -10.21 8.13 -5.74
C PHE A 411 -9.36 7.69 -4.54
N ASP A 412 -8.26 8.37 -4.23
CA ASP A 412 -7.38 8.00 -3.09
C ASP A 412 -8.13 7.89 -1.76
N LYS A 413 -9.04 8.83 -1.50
CA LYS A 413 -9.85 8.83 -0.28
C LYS A 413 -10.80 7.64 -0.21
N ILE A 414 -11.23 7.10 -1.35
CA ILE A 414 -12.04 5.88 -1.43
C ILE A 414 -11.20 4.67 -1.02
N ASN A 415 -9.94 4.61 -1.49
CA ASN A 415 -9.00 3.56 -1.12
C ASN A 415 -8.66 3.58 0.39
N ALA A 416 -8.82 4.71 1.08
CA ALA A 416 -8.64 4.81 2.53
C ALA A 416 -9.90 4.52 3.38
N LEU A 417 -11.08 4.29 2.77
CA LEU A 417 -12.32 4.00 3.50
C LEU A 417 -12.23 2.71 4.30
N ASP A 418 -12.87 2.65 5.45
CA ASP A 418 -13.03 1.41 6.22
C ASP A 418 -14.24 0.61 5.72
N SER A 419 -14.17 0.18 4.46
CA SER A 419 -15.21 -0.62 3.80
C SER A 419 -14.62 -1.51 2.71
N GLU A 420 -15.24 -2.66 2.50
CA GLU A 420 -15.05 -3.47 1.30
C GLU A 420 -15.77 -2.82 0.12
N PHE A 421 -15.21 -2.94 -1.08
CA PHE A 421 -15.87 -2.47 -2.30
C PHE A 421 -15.38 -3.16 -3.57
N ILE A 422 -16.23 -3.14 -4.58
CA ILE A 422 -15.87 -3.41 -5.96
C ILE A 422 -16.18 -2.14 -6.76
N PHE A 423 -15.16 -1.54 -7.35
CA PHE A 423 -15.30 -0.39 -8.23
C PHE A 423 -14.91 -0.79 -9.64
N MET A 424 -15.90 -0.91 -10.52
CA MET A 424 -15.71 -1.25 -11.92
C MET A 424 -15.86 0.00 -12.78
N HIS A 425 -14.90 0.22 -13.67
CA HIS A 425 -14.92 1.24 -14.71
C HIS A 425 -14.98 0.56 -16.07
N ALA A 426 -15.99 0.89 -16.89
CA ALA A 426 -16.17 0.34 -18.22
C ALA A 426 -15.86 1.41 -19.28
N TYR A 427 -15.08 1.07 -20.30
CA TYR A 427 -14.72 1.97 -21.40
C TYR A 427 -14.82 1.25 -22.75
N SER A 428 -15.47 1.88 -23.72
CA SER A 428 -15.59 1.42 -25.10
C SER A 428 -15.12 2.55 -26.04
N PRO A 429 -13.97 2.39 -26.72
CA PRO A 429 -13.47 3.38 -27.66
C PRO A 429 -14.45 3.65 -28.80
N LYS A 430 -14.50 4.89 -29.28
CA LYS A 430 -15.26 5.27 -30.48
C LYS A 430 -14.33 5.56 -31.64
N ASN A 431 -14.86 5.40 -32.86
CA ASN A 431 -14.13 5.72 -34.08
C ASN A 431 -13.80 7.23 -34.15
N SER A 432 -12.51 7.56 -34.09
CA SER A 432 -12.01 8.94 -34.06
C SER A 432 -12.40 9.79 -35.27
N GLN A 433 -12.46 9.21 -36.47
CA GLN A 433 -12.75 9.96 -37.69
C GLN A 433 -14.20 10.46 -37.72
N VAL A 434 -15.15 9.57 -37.39
CA VAL A 434 -16.58 9.92 -37.30
C VAL A 434 -16.82 10.96 -36.20
N LEU A 435 -16.10 10.87 -35.09
CA LEU A 435 -16.24 11.82 -33.98
C LEU A 435 -15.69 13.20 -34.32
N LYS A 436 -14.53 13.30 -34.98
CA LYS A 436 -13.95 14.57 -35.42
C LYS A 436 -14.99 15.40 -36.20
N ASP A 437 -15.57 14.81 -37.23
CA ASP A 437 -16.50 15.53 -38.10
C ASP A 437 -17.78 15.95 -37.35
N LYS A 438 -18.27 15.09 -36.45
CA LYS A 438 -19.44 15.37 -35.61
C LYS A 438 -19.20 16.49 -34.60
N LEU A 439 -18.02 16.52 -33.97
CA LEU A 439 -17.63 17.56 -33.01
C LEU A 439 -17.42 18.91 -33.70
N ALA A 440 -16.71 18.94 -34.82
CA ALA A 440 -16.53 20.14 -35.64
C ALA A 440 -17.87 20.71 -36.12
N PHE A 441 -18.78 19.84 -36.58
CA PHE A 441 -20.13 20.25 -36.98
C PHE A 441 -20.93 20.83 -35.81
N THR A 442 -20.88 20.18 -34.64
CA THR A 442 -21.60 20.64 -33.44
C THR A 442 -21.05 21.95 -32.90
N SER A 443 -19.72 22.11 -32.90
CA SER A 443 -19.01 23.34 -32.55
C SER A 443 -19.50 24.51 -33.40
N ARG A 444 -19.45 24.37 -34.73
CA ARG A 444 -19.94 25.39 -35.68
C ARG A 444 -21.40 25.74 -35.42
N ARG A 445 -22.25 24.74 -35.20
CA ARG A 445 -23.69 24.96 -34.95
C ARG A 445 -23.94 25.80 -33.70
N ILE A 446 -23.26 25.53 -32.58
CA ILE A 446 -23.42 26.28 -31.32
C ILE A 446 -22.98 27.74 -31.49
N ILE A 447 -21.84 27.96 -32.17
CA ILE A 447 -21.31 29.30 -32.41
C ILE A 447 -22.26 30.11 -33.31
N ILE A 448 -22.78 29.49 -34.38
CA ILE A 448 -23.70 30.12 -35.34
C ILE A 448 -25.06 30.41 -34.69
N SER A 449 -25.57 29.51 -33.85
CA SER A 449 -26.89 29.66 -33.21
C SER A 449 -26.90 30.64 -32.03
N GLY A 450 -25.82 31.39 -31.80
CA GLY A 450 -25.70 32.32 -30.67
C GLY A 450 -25.59 31.63 -29.30
N GLY A 451 -25.23 30.34 -29.26
CA GLY A 451 -24.98 29.61 -28.02
C GLY A 451 -23.71 30.06 -27.32
N SER A 452 -23.35 29.39 -26.20
CA SER A 452 -22.12 29.72 -25.47
C SER A 452 -20.90 29.60 -26.38
N LYS A 453 -20.28 30.74 -26.70
CA LYS A 453 -19.07 30.79 -27.53
C LYS A 453 -17.96 29.93 -26.94
N GLU A 454 -17.85 29.89 -25.61
CA GLU A 454 -16.87 29.07 -24.91
C GLU A 454 -17.10 27.57 -25.14
N GLN A 455 -18.34 27.09 -25.03
CA GLN A 455 -18.67 25.68 -25.30
C GLN A 455 -18.38 25.28 -26.75
N GLY A 456 -18.72 26.16 -27.70
CA GLY A 456 -18.42 25.98 -29.11
C GLY A 456 -16.92 25.90 -29.38
N MET A 457 -16.12 26.79 -28.77
CA MET A 457 -14.66 26.76 -28.86
C MET A 457 -14.09 25.47 -28.28
N THR A 458 -14.54 25.06 -27.10
CA THR A 458 -14.09 23.83 -26.42
C THR A 458 -14.33 22.56 -27.27
N LEU A 459 -15.49 22.45 -27.94
CA LEU A 459 -15.75 21.34 -28.87
C LEU A 459 -14.85 21.39 -30.12
N GLY A 460 -14.51 22.60 -30.59
CA GLY A 460 -13.57 22.79 -31.70
C GLY A 460 -12.17 22.30 -31.32
N CYS A 461 -11.66 22.71 -30.15
CA CYS A 461 -10.39 22.24 -29.60
C CYS A 461 -10.35 20.70 -29.48
N LEU A 462 -11.41 20.10 -28.93
CA LEU A 462 -11.52 18.64 -28.78
C LEU A 462 -11.54 17.94 -30.15
N SER A 463 -12.24 18.51 -31.13
CA SER A 463 -12.27 17.99 -32.50
C SER A 463 -10.87 17.95 -33.13
N GLU A 464 -10.05 18.97 -32.91
CA GLU A 464 -8.68 19.02 -33.43
C GLU A 464 -7.78 17.98 -32.74
N LEU A 465 -7.85 17.88 -31.41
CA LEU A 465 -7.07 16.89 -30.65
C LEU A 465 -7.41 15.44 -31.04
N VAL A 466 -8.70 15.13 -31.22
CA VAL A 466 -9.13 13.82 -31.73
C VAL A 466 -8.66 13.61 -33.17
N GLY A 467 -8.74 14.65 -34.00
CA GLY A 467 -8.33 14.60 -35.40
C GLY A 467 -6.83 14.40 -35.62
N ASN A 468 -6.00 14.82 -34.67
CA ASN A 468 -4.55 14.62 -34.68
C ASN A 468 -4.13 13.28 -34.05
N GLY A 469 -5.05 12.54 -33.44
CA GLY A 469 -4.73 11.34 -32.67
C GLY A 469 -4.01 11.62 -31.35
N ASP A 470 -4.13 12.86 -30.84
CA ASP A 470 -3.61 13.29 -29.54
C ASP A 470 -4.48 12.78 -28.38
N ILE A 471 -5.76 12.50 -28.64
CA ILE A 471 -6.75 11.98 -27.68
C ILE A 471 -7.72 11.03 -28.38
N THR A 472 -8.16 9.98 -27.71
CA THR A 472 -9.32 9.16 -28.15
C THR A 472 -10.53 9.42 -27.24
N LEU A 473 -11.73 9.30 -27.80
CA LEU A 473 -12.99 9.43 -27.07
C LEU A 473 -13.66 8.06 -27.00
N GLY A 474 -14.23 7.75 -25.84
CA GLY A 474 -14.96 6.50 -25.63
C GLY A 474 -16.19 6.70 -24.78
N SER A 475 -17.14 5.79 -24.93
CA SER A 475 -18.24 5.66 -23.98
C SER A 475 -17.74 5.05 -22.69
N TYR A 476 -18.13 5.64 -21.57
CA TYR A 476 -17.67 5.29 -20.24
C TYR A 476 -18.85 5.19 -19.28
N GLY A 477 -18.81 4.18 -18.43
CA GLY A 477 -19.70 4.07 -17.28
C GLY A 477 -18.96 3.42 -16.11
N ASN A 478 -19.58 3.43 -14.95
CA ASN A 478 -18.98 2.87 -13.75
C ASN A 478 -20.00 2.11 -12.90
N SER A 479 -19.46 1.30 -12.00
CA SER A 479 -20.22 0.69 -10.91
C SER A 479 -19.39 0.61 -9.65
N LEU A 480 -19.76 1.38 -8.63
CA LEU A 480 -19.19 1.33 -7.29
C LEU A 480 -20.18 0.67 -6.33
N VAL A 481 -19.84 -0.51 -5.83
CA VAL A 481 -20.64 -1.25 -4.85
C VAL A 481 -19.83 -1.44 -3.57
N LEU A 482 -20.34 -0.91 -2.46
CA LEU A 482 -19.77 -1.06 -1.12
C LEU A 482 -20.40 -2.25 -0.42
N PHE A 483 -19.60 -2.98 0.36
CA PHE A 483 -20.03 -4.16 1.12
C PHE A 483 -19.64 -4.01 2.60
N ALA A 484 -20.45 -4.59 3.49
CA ALA A 484 -20.16 -4.67 4.91
C ALA A 484 -20.86 -5.86 5.60
N ASP A 485 -20.30 -6.27 6.74
CA ASP A 485 -20.81 -7.37 7.57
C ASP A 485 -22.12 -7.01 8.33
N SER A 486 -22.48 -5.72 8.38
CA SER A 486 -23.71 -5.25 9.03
C SER A 486 -24.34 -4.07 8.30
N PHE A 487 -25.66 -3.94 8.45
CA PHE A 487 -26.42 -2.85 7.84
C PHE A 487 -25.97 -1.45 8.30
N GLU A 488 -25.68 -1.29 9.60
CA GLU A 488 -25.22 -0.01 10.14
C GLU A 488 -23.81 0.36 9.66
N LYS A 489 -22.90 -0.62 9.55
CA LYS A 489 -21.57 -0.38 8.98
C LYS A 489 -21.68 0.01 7.49
N MET A 490 -22.55 -0.66 6.73
CA MET A 490 -22.80 -0.32 5.32
C MET A 490 -23.31 1.13 5.18
N LYS A 491 -24.28 1.56 5.99
CA LYS A 491 -24.77 2.95 5.96
C LYS A 491 -23.67 3.96 6.23
N GLN A 492 -22.81 3.68 7.21
CA GLN A 492 -21.67 4.54 7.54
C GLN A 492 -20.71 4.63 6.35
N SER A 493 -20.32 3.49 5.76
CA SER A 493 -19.45 3.44 4.58
C SER A 493 -20.02 4.22 3.40
N VAL A 494 -21.31 4.10 3.13
CA VAL A 494 -22.01 4.85 2.06
C VAL A 494 -21.93 6.36 2.31
N LYS A 495 -22.20 6.79 3.55
CA LYS A 495 -22.12 8.21 3.92
C LYS A 495 -20.71 8.76 3.72
N GLU A 496 -19.69 8.07 4.22
CA GLU A 496 -18.29 8.48 4.11
C GLU A 496 -17.81 8.51 2.65
N CYS A 497 -18.22 7.52 1.85
CA CYS A 497 -17.91 7.46 0.42
C CYS A 497 -18.53 8.62 -0.35
N VAL A 498 -19.84 8.86 -0.17
CA VAL A 498 -20.55 9.97 -0.82
C VAL A 498 -19.95 11.31 -0.43
N SER A 499 -19.67 11.52 0.87
CA SER A 499 -19.00 12.75 1.33
C SER A 499 -17.61 12.93 0.70
N SER A 500 -16.84 11.85 0.54
CA SER A 500 -15.51 11.90 -0.06
C SER A 500 -15.54 12.25 -1.55
N LEU A 501 -16.49 11.67 -2.29
CA LEU A 501 -16.73 11.99 -3.70
C LEU A 501 -17.22 13.42 -3.88
N ASN A 502 -18.22 13.87 -3.10
CA ASN A 502 -18.75 15.23 -3.21
C ASN A 502 -17.69 16.29 -2.88
N ALA A 503 -16.78 16.01 -1.92
CA ALA A 503 -15.66 16.90 -1.61
C ALA A 503 -14.64 17.04 -2.75
N LYS A 504 -14.57 16.08 -3.68
CA LYS A 504 -13.75 16.15 -4.90
C LYS A 504 -14.53 16.72 -6.11
N GLY A 505 -15.76 17.18 -5.90
CA GLY A 505 -16.57 17.87 -6.92
C GLY A 505 -17.47 16.96 -7.77
N PHE A 506 -17.64 15.69 -7.39
CA PHE A 506 -18.63 14.80 -8.00
C PHE A 506 -20.03 15.09 -7.42
N LEU A 507 -21.08 14.74 -8.16
CA LEU A 507 -22.43 14.61 -7.62
C LEU A 507 -22.72 13.12 -7.37
N ALA A 508 -22.48 12.68 -6.14
CA ALA A 508 -22.65 11.29 -5.71
C ALA A 508 -23.81 11.14 -4.72
N ASN A 509 -24.57 10.06 -4.86
CA ASN A 509 -25.67 9.67 -3.97
C ASN A 509 -25.73 8.15 -3.78
N ALA A 510 -26.42 7.68 -2.74
CA ALA A 510 -26.75 6.26 -2.62
C ALA A 510 -27.74 5.85 -3.73
N ALA A 511 -27.44 4.79 -4.46
CA ALA A 511 -28.30 4.30 -5.54
C ALA A 511 -29.65 3.85 -5.00
N THR A 512 -30.73 4.21 -5.70
CA THR A 512 -32.11 3.82 -5.34
C THR A 512 -32.63 2.79 -6.34
N PHE A 513 -33.36 3.23 -7.37
CA PHE A 513 -33.97 2.36 -8.38
C PHE A 513 -32.96 1.67 -9.31
N SER A 514 -31.71 2.16 -9.34
CA SER A 514 -30.60 1.71 -10.19
C SER A 514 -29.69 0.68 -9.50
N MET A 515 -29.98 0.27 -8.27
CA MET A 515 -29.07 -0.57 -7.49
C MET A 515 -28.81 -1.95 -8.11
N GLU A 516 -29.86 -2.62 -8.62
CA GLU A 516 -29.72 -3.90 -9.33
C GLU A 516 -28.77 -3.75 -10.53
N ASN A 517 -28.89 -2.66 -11.28
CA ASN A 517 -28.06 -2.36 -12.43
C ASN A 517 -26.58 -2.21 -12.06
N TYR A 518 -26.27 -1.46 -10.99
CA TYR A 518 -24.92 -1.35 -10.46
C TYR A 518 -24.40 -2.72 -10.00
N PHE A 519 -25.22 -3.45 -9.24
CA PHE A 519 -24.84 -4.77 -8.76
C PHE A 519 -24.50 -5.73 -9.90
N PHE A 520 -25.25 -5.77 -11.00
CA PHE A 520 -24.96 -6.67 -12.12
C PHE A 520 -23.89 -6.14 -13.08
N ALA A 521 -23.74 -4.81 -13.20
CA ALA A 521 -22.75 -4.22 -14.12
C ALA A 521 -21.32 -4.66 -13.84
N LYS A 522 -20.98 -4.91 -12.57
CA LYS A 522 -19.64 -5.40 -12.18
C LYS A 522 -19.24 -6.70 -12.88
N HIS A 523 -20.16 -7.48 -13.46
CA HIS A 523 -19.87 -8.67 -14.28
C HIS A 523 -19.59 -8.36 -15.76
N CYS A 524 -18.81 -7.31 -16.03
CA CYS A 524 -18.38 -6.92 -17.38
C CYS A 524 -19.54 -6.70 -18.37
N SER A 525 -20.63 -6.05 -17.91
CA SER A 525 -21.81 -5.80 -18.74
C SER A 525 -22.03 -4.31 -18.96
N PHE A 526 -21.76 -3.85 -20.18
CA PHE A 526 -22.01 -2.46 -20.60
C PHE A 526 -23.51 -2.12 -20.68
N ILE A 527 -24.37 -3.12 -20.90
CA ILE A 527 -25.81 -2.95 -21.10
C ILE A 527 -26.51 -2.55 -19.80
N THR A 528 -26.02 -3.06 -18.66
CA THR A 528 -26.58 -2.82 -17.34
C THR A 528 -26.17 -1.49 -16.73
N LEU A 529 -25.16 -0.80 -17.29
CA LEU A 529 -24.68 0.47 -16.72
C LEU A 529 -25.79 1.54 -16.73
N PRO A 530 -26.10 2.14 -15.56
CA PRO A 530 -27.21 3.08 -15.44
C PRO A 530 -26.91 4.44 -16.08
N PHE A 531 -25.66 4.89 -16.02
CA PHE A 531 -25.18 6.13 -16.66
C PHE A 531 -23.99 5.83 -17.56
N ILE A 532 -24.04 6.37 -18.77
CA ILE A 532 -22.96 6.29 -19.75
C ILE A 532 -22.67 7.73 -20.23
N PHE A 533 -21.41 8.11 -20.17
CA PHE A 533 -20.89 9.41 -20.57
C PHE A 533 -19.82 9.24 -21.63
N ASP A 534 -19.52 10.29 -22.37
CA ASP A 534 -18.36 10.31 -23.26
C ASP A 534 -17.18 10.95 -22.53
N VAL A 535 -16.08 10.21 -22.42
CA VAL A 535 -14.86 10.66 -21.75
C VAL A 535 -13.66 10.48 -22.67
N THR A 536 -12.61 11.25 -22.44
CA THR A 536 -11.34 11.06 -23.14
C THR A 536 -10.58 9.88 -22.56
N SER A 537 -9.68 9.28 -23.35
CA SER A 537 -8.75 8.26 -22.88
C SER A 537 -7.87 8.73 -21.72
N ASN A 538 -7.52 10.01 -21.66
CA ASN A 538 -6.82 10.58 -20.51
C ASN A 538 -7.68 10.60 -19.25
N ASN A 539 -8.95 11.03 -19.35
CA ASN A 539 -9.84 10.96 -18.19
C ASN A 539 -10.04 9.50 -17.73
N PHE A 540 -10.12 8.56 -18.67
CA PHE A 540 -10.21 7.14 -18.33
C PHE A 540 -8.94 6.65 -17.62
N ALA A 541 -7.75 7.01 -18.10
CA ALA A 541 -6.48 6.70 -17.46
C ALA A 541 -6.38 7.28 -16.03
N ASP A 542 -6.85 8.51 -15.81
CA ASP A 542 -6.96 9.12 -14.47
C ASP A 542 -7.85 8.28 -13.53
N PHE A 543 -8.94 7.70 -14.04
CA PHE A 543 -9.86 6.90 -13.22
C PHE A 543 -9.26 5.56 -12.78
N ILE A 544 -8.28 5.03 -13.53
CA ILE A 544 -7.73 3.67 -13.32
C ILE A 544 -6.26 3.71 -12.87
N ALA A 545 -5.86 4.75 -12.15
CA ALA A 545 -4.46 5.02 -11.79
C ALA A 545 -3.74 3.97 -10.89
N MET A 546 -4.38 2.83 -10.58
CA MET A 546 -3.77 1.67 -9.88
C MET A 546 -3.01 2.03 -8.58
N ARG A 547 -3.52 3.01 -7.84
CA ARG A 547 -2.88 3.56 -6.64
C ARG A 547 -3.18 2.69 -5.41
N ALA A 548 -2.27 1.79 -5.08
CA ALA A 548 -2.31 0.93 -3.89
C ALA A 548 -0.89 0.64 -3.39
N MET A 549 -0.77 -0.02 -2.24
CA MET A 549 0.53 -0.39 -1.71
C MET A 549 1.12 -1.51 -2.56
N SER A 550 2.28 -1.29 -3.19
CA SER A 550 2.91 -2.29 -4.07
C SER A 550 3.89 -3.18 -3.32
N PHE A 551 4.34 -2.76 -2.14
CA PHE A 551 5.19 -3.52 -1.25
C PHE A 551 4.58 -3.69 0.14
N SER A 552 4.30 -4.92 0.55
CA SER A 552 3.78 -5.25 1.89
C SER A 552 4.80 -5.92 2.81
N GLY A 553 5.96 -6.32 2.30
CA GLY A 553 6.88 -7.23 2.99
C GLY A 553 6.34 -8.66 3.10
N ASN A 554 7.15 -9.58 3.60
CA ASN A 554 6.75 -10.98 3.78
C ASN A 554 6.26 -11.23 5.21
N GLN A 555 5.07 -11.81 5.35
CA GLN A 555 4.53 -12.19 6.66
C GLN A 555 5.28 -13.37 7.30
N GLU A 556 5.70 -14.32 6.49
CA GLU A 556 6.39 -15.56 6.90
C GLU A 556 7.54 -15.86 5.92
N ASN A 557 8.31 -16.91 6.20
CA ASN A 557 9.47 -17.35 5.41
C ASN A 557 10.53 -16.25 5.20
N ASN A 558 10.70 -15.37 6.19
CA ASN A 558 11.84 -14.45 6.27
C ASN A 558 13.08 -15.18 6.81
N ALA A 559 14.25 -14.52 6.79
CA ALA A 559 15.50 -15.08 7.34
C ALA A 559 15.34 -15.72 8.74
N TRP A 560 14.53 -15.09 9.61
CA TRP A 560 14.23 -15.58 10.96
C TRP A 560 12.81 -16.18 11.13
N GLY A 561 12.06 -16.34 10.03
CA GLY A 561 10.74 -16.96 10.01
C GLY A 561 9.63 -15.92 9.81
N ASN A 562 8.88 -15.63 10.86
CA ASN A 562 7.80 -14.63 10.80
C ASN A 562 8.33 -13.21 10.60
N SER A 563 7.45 -12.32 10.15
CA SER A 563 7.66 -10.88 10.22
C SER A 563 7.85 -10.45 11.67
N VAL A 564 8.65 -9.40 11.88
CA VAL A 564 8.86 -8.85 13.23
C VAL A 564 7.52 -8.46 13.84
N MET A 565 6.70 -7.76 13.06
CA MET A 565 5.34 -7.39 13.44
C MET A 565 4.54 -6.87 12.25
N THR A 566 3.22 -6.82 12.37
CA THR A 566 2.32 -6.20 11.38
C THR A 566 1.97 -4.77 11.77
N LEU A 567 2.21 -3.82 10.85
CA LEU A 567 1.80 -2.42 10.94
C LEU A 567 0.69 -2.13 9.95
N LYS A 568 -0.02 -1.02 10.12
CA LYS A 568 -1.11 -0.60 9.24
C LYS A 568 -0.71 0.58 8.37
N SER A 569 -0.88 0.46 7.05
CA SER A 569 -0.59 1.54 6.10
C SER A 569 -1.68 2.60 6.06
N GLU A 570 -1.41 3.74 5.39
CA GLU A 570 -2.38 4.83 5.19
C GLU A 570 -3.68 4.41 4.48
N ILE A 571 -3.62 3.37 3.65
CA ILE A 571 -4.78 2.84 2.90
C ILE A 571 -5.42 1.64 3.62
N ASN A 572 -5.08 1.43 4.90
CA ASN A 572 -5.52 0.32 5.74
C ASN A 572 -5.05 -1.07 5.27
N SER A 573 -3.96 -1.16 4.50
CA SER A 573 -3.34 -2.45 4.12
C SER A 573 -2.31 -2.89 5.17
N PRO A 574 -2.09 -4.21 5.34
CA PRO A 574 -1.10 -4.71 6.28
C PRO A 574 0.31 -4.47 5.72
N PHE A 575 1.21 -3.97 6.55
CA PHE A 575 2.63 -3.88 6.26
C PHE A 575 3.39 -4.78 7.23
N TYR A 576 4.02 -5.82 6.72
CA TYR A 576 4.79 -6.80 7.48
C TYR A 576 6.22 -6.31 7.65
N LEU A 577 6.51 -5.71 8.81
CA LEU A 577 7.81 -5.12 9.11
C LEU A 577 8.89 -6.21 9.17
N ASN A 578 9.92 -6.05 8.35
CA ASN A 578 11.11 -6.90 8.32
C ASN A 578 12.37 -6.03 8.28
N PHE A 579 13.39 -6.42 9.06
CA PHE A 579 14.70 -5.76 9.01
C PHE A 579 15.62 -6.39 7.97
N HIS A 580 15.55 -7.72 7.82
CA HIS A 580 16.27 -8.45 6.79
C HIS A 580 15.77 -8.10 5.39
N MET A 581 16.68 -8.07 4.43
CA MET A 581 16.33 -8.13 3.02
C MET A 581 15.58 -9.46 2.73
N PRO A 582 14.63 -9.46 1.79
CA PRO A 582 13.90 -10.67 1.40
C PRO A 582 14.85 -11.84 1.09
N THR A 583 14.65 -12.97 1.75
CA THR A 583 15.42 -14.19 1.61
C THR A 583 14.63 -15.36 2.19
N ASP A 584 15.08 -16.59 1.94
CA ASP A 584 14.48 -17.79 2.50
C ASP A 584 14.82 -17.98 3.99
N PHE A 585 13.96 -18.71 4.69
CA PHE A 585 14.19 -19.07 6.09
C PHE A 585 15.55 -19.77 6.30
N GLY A 586 16.35 -19.24 7.23
CA GLY A 586 17.68 -19.75 7.56
C GLY A 586 18.81 -19.30 6.65
N SER A 587 18.52 -18.54 5.59
CA SER A 587 19.54 -17.92 4.76
C SER A 587 20.09 -16.64 5.39
N ALA A 588 21.41 -16.44 5.28
CA ALA A 588 22.04 -15.23 5.79
C ALA A 588 21.67 -14.03 4.91
N SER A 589 20.94 -13.06 5.47
CA SER A 589 20.53 -11.82 4.79
C SER A 589 20.99 -10.59 5.56
N ALA A 590 21.23 -9.49 4.85
CA ALA A 590 21.58 -8.23 5.49
C ALA A 590 20.35 -7.68 6.21
N GLY A 591 20.47 -7.40 7.50
CA GLY A 591 19.36 -6.89 8.33
C GLY A 591 19.67 -5.61 9.08
N HIS A 592 20.87 -5.05 8.92
CA HIS A 592 21.24 -3.84 9.66
C HIS A 592 20.32 -2.68 9.28
N THR A 593 19.96 -1.89 10.28
CA THR A 593 18.90 -0.88 10.15
C THR A 593 19.36 0.44 10.72
N LEU A 594 19.09 1.52 9.99
CA LEU A 594 19.28 2.88 10.46
C LEU A 594 17.92 3.51 10.82
N ILE A 595 17.78 4.02 12.04
CA ILE A 595 16.55 4.61 12.57
C ILE A 595 16.80 6.10 12.86
N LEU A 596 16.07 6.98 12.19
CA LEU A 596 16.25 8.43 12.25
C LEU A 596 14.96 9.12 12.68
N GLY A 597 15.02 10.07 13.61
CA GLY A 597 13.86 10.84 14.04
C GLY A 597 14.25 11.89 15.08
N SER A 598 13.51 13.00 15.17
CA SER A 598 13.80 14.04 16.15
C SER A 598 13.42 13.63 17.58
N THR A 599 13.82 14.42 18.57
CA THR A 599 13.38 14.24 19.96
C THR A 599 11.86 14.20 20.06
N GLY A 600 11.32 13.25 20.81
CA GLY A 600 9.86 13.10 20.99
C GLY A 600 9.10 12.54 19.78
N SER A 601 9.79 12.17 18.68
CA SER A 601 9.16 11.49 17.52
C SER A 601 8.68 10.07 17.80
N GLY A 602 9.07 9.48 18.94
CA GLY A 602 8.74 8.11 19.33
C GLY A 602 9.83 7.08 19.00
N LYS A 603 11.06 7.50 18.69
CA LYS A 603 12.20 6.65 18.32
C LYS A 603 12.44 5.51 19.33
N THR A 604 12.65 5.83 20.61
CA THR A 604 12.87 4.85 21.68
C THR A 604 11.66 3.93 21.87
N VAL A 605 10.43 4.48 21.79
CA VAL A 605 9.20 3.66 21.84
C VAL A 605 9.17 2.64 20.70
N PHE A 606 9.49 3.06 19.48
CA PHE A 606 9.53 2.18 18.31
C PHE A 606 10.62 1.11 18.43
N MET A 607 11.82 1.47 18.89
CA MET A 607 12.92 0.54 19.15
C MET A 607 12.56 -0.50 20.20
N SER A 608 12.06 -0.07 21.37
CA SER A 608 11.62 -0.95 22.46
C SER A 608 10.45 -1.86 22.02
N MET A 609 9.49 -1.32 21.29
CA MET A 609 8.35 -2.06 20.77
C MET A 609 8.79 -3.18 19.81
N THR A 610 9.67 -2.86 18.87
CA THR A 610 10.20 -3.86 17.92
C THR A 610 11.17 -4.84 18.59
N LEU A 611 11.89 -4.42 19.63
CA LEU A 611 12.72 -5.32 20.46
C LEU A 611 11.87 -6.37 21.19
N ASN A 612 10.74 -5.97 21.79
CA ASN A 612 9.79 -6.90 22.39
C ASN A 612 9.23 -7.88 21.34
N ALA A 613 8.90 -7.37 20.15
CA ALA A 613 8.40 -8.19 19.05
C ALA A 613 9.42 -9.23 18.55
N MET A 614 10.73 -8.93 18.64
CA MET A 614 11.80 -9.87 18.29
C MET A 614 11.94 -11.05 19.26
N GLY A 615 11.36 -10.99 20.46
CA GLY A 615 11.37 -12.08 21.42
C GLY A 615 10.81 -13.41 20.87
N GLN A 616 9.96 -13.34 19.83
CA GLN A 616 9.43 -14.51 19.13
C GLN A 616 10.49 -15.36 18.43
N PHE A 617 11.68 -14.81 18.16
CA PHE A 617 12.76 -15.51 17.48
C PHE A 617 13.64 -16.33 18.43
N ALA A 618 13.26 -16.50 19.70
CA ALA A 618 14.05 -17.25 20.68
C ALA A 618 13.92 -18.77 20.57
N HIS A 619 12.92 -19.30 19.85
CA HIS A 619 12.63 -20.75 19.86
C HIS A 619 12.53 -21.40 18.47
N HIS A 620 12.14 -20.66 17.42
CA HIS A 620 11.94 -21.24 16.09
C HIS A 620 13.19 -21.07 15.20
N PHE A 621 14.01 -22.13 15.08
CA PHE A 621 15.25 -22.11 14.30
C PHE A 621 15.21 -23.09 13.11
N PRO A 622 15.95 -22.80 12.03
CA PRO A 622 16.19 -23.76 10.95
C PRO A 622 16.86 -25.05 11.47
N ALA A 623 16.53 -26.18 10.84
CA ALA A 623 17.02 -27.50 11.27
C ALA A 623 18.55 -27.66 11.21
N ASN A 624 19.23 -26.87 10.38
CA ASN A 624 20.69 -26.87 10.23
C ASN A 624 21.43 -26.07 11.31
N VAL A 625 20.73 -25.35 12.19
CA VAL A 625 21.35 -24.60 13.29
C VAL A 625 21.62 -25.54 14.47
N SER A 626 22.86 -25.62 14.91
CA SER A 626 23.27 -26.47 16.04
C SER A 626 22.61 -26.02 17.35
N LYS A 627 22.33 -26.97 18.25
CA LYS A 627 21.58 -26.72 19.50
C LYS A 627 22.20 -25.63 20.37
N ASP A 628 23.53 -25.51 20.41
CA ASP A 628 24.24 -24.49 21.18
C ASP A 628 24.06 -23.06 20.60
N LYS A 629 23.64 -22.94 19.34
CA LYS A 629 23.35 -21.68 18.64
C LYS A 629 21.85 -21.37 18.55
N GLN A 630 20.98 -22.27 18.99
CA GLN A 630 19.52 -22.06 19.06
C GLN A 630 19.16 -21.18 20.27
N LYS A 631 19.65 -19.94 20.26
CA LYS A 631 19.43 -18.93 21.29
C LYS A 631 19.34 -17.54 20.66
N LEU A 632 18.60 -16.65 21.32
CA LEU A 632 18.50 -15.24 21.00
C LEU A 632 19.20 -14.44 22.09
N THR A 633 20.10 -13.53 21.69
CA THR A 633 20.70 -12.53 22.57
C THR A 633 20.44 -11.15 22.00
N MET A 634 19.95 -10.24 22.85
CA MET A 634 19.62 -8.87 22.52
C MET A 634 20.42 -7.93 23.41
N VAL A 635 21.19 -7.03 22.82
CA VAL A 635 21.98 -6.03 23.53
C VAL A 635 21.46 -4.66 23.15
N TYR A 636 21.20 -3.82 24.16
CA TYR A 636 20.73 -2.45 23.98
C TYR A 636 21.73 -1.48 24.61
N MET A 637 22.41 -0.71 23.78
CA MET A 637 23.29 0.37 24.22
C MET A 637 22.41 1.62 24.38
N ASP A 638 22.04 1.91 25.61
CA ASP A 638 21.08 2.95 25.97
C ASP A 638 21.76 4.31 26.17
N LYS A 639 20.99 5.38 26.02
CA LYS A 639 21.37 6.73 26.43
C LYS A 639 20.16 7.39 27.09
N ASP A 640 20.43 8.12 28.17
CA ASP A 640 19.45 8.82 29.01
C ASP A 640 18.40 7.88 29.67
N TYR A 641 18.76 6.61 29.90
CA TYR A 641 17.92 5.58 30.52
C TYR A 641 16.60 5.29 29.79
N GLY A 642 16.50 5.63 28.50
CA GLY A 642 15.25 5.57 27.74
C GLY A 642 14.62 4.17 27.66
N ALA A 643 15.44 3.12 27.63
CA ALA A 643 15.00 1.72 27.55
C ALA A 643 15.10 0.97 28.89
N TYR A 644 15.48 1.64 29.98
CA TYR A 644 15.77 1.00 31.27
C TYR A 644 14.59 0.18 31.80
N GLY A 645 13.41 0.78 31.94
CA GLY A 645 12.20 0.09 32.39
C GLY A 645 11.80 -1.06 31.47
N ASN A 646 11.98 -0.89 30.15
CA ASN A 646 11.68 -1.93 29.16
C ASN A 646 12.57 -3.16 29.33
N ILE A 647 13.89 -2.95 29.41
CA ILE A 647 14.89 -4.02 29.55
C ILE A 647 14.65 -4.79 30.84
N VAL A 648 14.38 -4.09 31.95
CA VAL A 648 14.09 -4.71 33.24
C VAL A 648 12.78 -5.48 33.21
N ALA A 649 11.72 -4.93 32.59
CA ALA A 649 10.44 -5.62 32.46
C ALA A 649 10.53 -6.87 31.56
N MET A 650 11.40 -6.87 30.55
CA MET A 650 11.73 -8.04 29.74
C MET A 650 12.54 -9.10 30.51
N GLY A 651 12.93 -8.85 31.76
CA GLY A 651 13.75 -9.75 32.58
C GLY A 651 15.26 -9.62 32.32
N GLY A 652 15.68 -8.56 31.65
CA GLY A 652 17.07 -8.30 31.32
C GLY A 652 17.89 -7.73 32.46
N GLU A 653 19.21 -7.80 32.29
CA GLU A 653 20.15 -7.09 33.13
C GLU A 653 20.41 -5.70 32.56
N TYR A 654 20.49 -4.69 33.43
CA TYR A 654 20.84 -3.33 33.03
C TYR A 654 22.13 -2.90 33.75
N VAL A 655 23.20 -2.77 32.99
CA VAL A 655 24.54 -2.42 33.46
C VAL A 655 24.69 -0.91 33.44
N LYS A 656 24.65 -0.30 34.63
CA LYS A 656 24.95 1.12 34.82
C LYS A 656 26.44 1.34 35.00
N ILE A 657 27.02 2.19 34.15
CA ILE A 657 28.41 2.64 34.23
C ILE A 657 28.38 4.11 34.64
N GLU A 658 28.72 4.39 35.89
CA GLU A 658 28.73 5.74 36.46
C GLU A 658 30.18 6.21 36.68
N LEU A 659 30.48 7.46 36.31
CA LEU A 659 31.82 8.02 36.51
C LEU A 659 32.20 8.00 38.00
N GLY A 660 33.42 7.55 38.29
CA GLY A 660 33.97 7.50 39.65
C GLY A 660 33.51 6.30 40.49
N THR A 661 32.58 5.48 39.99
CA THR A 661 32.15 4.24 40.66
C THR A 661 32.76 3.04 39.96
N ASP A 662 33.25 2.06 40.73
CA ASP A 662 33.84 0.82 40.19
C ASP A 662 32.89 0.18 39.16
N THR A 663 33.33 0.11 37.90
CA THR A 663 32.46 -0.35 36.80
C THR A 663 32.14 -1.85 36.93
N GLY A 664 33.02 -2.60 37.59
CA GLY A 664 33.02 -4.06 37.61
C GLY A 664 33.50 -4.69 36.30
N LEU A 665 34.04 -3.90 35.36
CA LEU A 665 34.64 -4.40 34.13
C LEU A 665 36.07 -4.86 34.42
N ASN A 666 36.40 -6.08 34.00
CA ASN A 666 37.73 -6.65 34.17
C ASN A 666 38.13 -7.44 32.91
N PRO A 667 38.79 -6.78 31.93
CA PRO A 667 39.21 -7.40 30.68
C PRO A 667 40.16 -8.59 30.87
N PHE A 668 40.98 -8.57 31.92
CA PHE A 668 41.93 -9.65 32.22
C PHE A 668 41.21 -10.89 32.73
N ALA A 669 40.28 -10.71 33.68
CA ALA A 669 39.45 -11.79 34.19
C ALA A 669 38.61 -12.43 33.06
N TRP A 670 38.03 -11.62 32.17
CA TRP A 670 37.34 -12.14 30.99
C TRP A 670 38.28 -12.95 30.09
N ALA A 671 39.43 -12.38 29.69
CA ALA A 671 40.35 -13.07 28.80
C ALA A 671 40.89 -14.38 29.41
N ALA A 672 41.16 -14.40 30.72
CA ALA A 672 41.56 -15.60 31.45
C ALA A 672 40.43 -16.65 31.51
N CYS A 673 39.17 -16.22 31.65
CA CYS A 673 38.01 -17.11 31.54
C CYS A 673 37.94 -17.75 30.16
N VAL A 674 38.15 -16.98 29.08
CA VAL A 674 38.22 -17.51 27.70
C VAL A 674 39.34 -18.55 27.57
N GLN A 675 40.51 -18.34 28.18
CA GLN A 675 41.60 -19.32 28.18
C GLN A 675 41.20 -20.65 28.84
N LYS A 676 40.44 -20.60 29.93
CA LYS A 676 39.97 -21.77 30.70
C LYS A 676 38.76 -22.46 30.07
N SER A 677 38.10 -21.83 29.11
CA SER A 677 36.93 -22.36 28.40
C SER A 677 37.30 -23.29 27.22
N ASN A 678 36.26 -23.89 26.62
CA ASN A 678 36.34 -24.69 25.39
C ASN A 678 36.48 -23.85 24.10
N ALA A 679 36.85 -22.57 24.20
CA ALA A 679 37.08 -21.68 23.07
C ALA A 679 38.22 -22.19 22.15
N THR A 680 38.15 -21.83 20.87
CA THR A 680 39.20 -22.17 19.88
C THR A 680 40.50 -21.40 20.17
N MET A 681 41.63 -21.88 19.64
CA MET A 681 42.91 -21.16 19.77
C MET A 681 42.85 -19.76 19.18
N GLU A 682 42.10 -19.57 18.08
CA GLU A 682 41.86 -18.25 17.50
C GLU A 682 41.12 -17.34 18.48
N GLN A 683 40.01 -17.80 19.08
CA GLN A 683 39.25 -17.03 20.07
C GLN A 683 40.10 -16.67 21.30
N LYS A 684 40.90 -17.63 21.79
CA LYS A 684 41.84 -17.42 22.90
C LYS A 684 42.88 -16.35 22.56
N GLN A 685 43.43 -16.38 21.36
CA GLN A 685 44.39 -15.39 20.89
C GLN A 685 43.72 -14.01 20.71
N THR A 686 42.51 -13.96 20.17
CA THR A 686 41.74 -12.72 20.01
C THR A 686 41.47 -12.06 21.36
N ALA A 687 41.06 -12.81 22.38
CA ALA A 687 40.81 -12.27 23.72
C ALA A 687 42.08 -11.61 24.31
N ILE A 688 43.24 -12.26 24.19
CA ILE A 688 44.52 -11.70 24.62
C ILE A 688 44.86 -10.42 23.82
N SER A 689 44.67 -10.44 22.50
CA SER A 689 44.93 -9.28 21.63
C SER A 689 44.04 -8.09 21.98
N VAL A 690 42.77 -8.31 22.32
CA VAL A 690 41.85 -7.25 22.78
C VAL A 690 42.38 -6.59 24.06
N VAL A 691 42.79 -7.38 25.06
CA VAL A 691 43.34 -6.82 26.31
C VAL A 691 44.65 -6.09 26.06
N LYS A 692 45.53 -6.63 25.22
CA LYS A 692 46.79 -5.96 24.83
C LYS A 692 46.53 -4.60 24.20
N GLU A 693 45.61 -4.55 23.23
CA GLU A 693 45.28 -3.31 22.53
C GLU A 693 44.61 -2.30 23.47
N LEU A 694 43.72 -2.76 24.36
CA LEU A 694 43.12 -1.92 25.39
C LEU A 694 44.17 -1.31 26.31
N VAL A 695 45.07 -2.11 26.88
CA VAL A 695 46.12 -1.63 27.81
C VAL A 695 47.11 -0.71 27.10
N LYS A 696 47.45 -1.02 25.84
CA LYS A 696 48.24 -0.12 24.99
C LYS A 696 47.54 1.21 24.78
N ASN A 697 46.23 1.21 24.51
CA ASN A 697 45.44 2.42 24.38
C ASN A 697 45.40 3.23 25.68
N LEU A 698 45.25 2.59 26.84
CA LEU A 698 45.34 3.25 28.16
C LEU A 698 46.73 3.88 28.39
N ALA A 699 47.80 3.22 27.97
CA ALA A 699 49.17 3.72 28.11
C ALA A 699 49.57 4.78 27.06
N THR A 700 48.72 5.04 26.06
CA THR A 700 49.02 6.04 25.02
C THR A 700 48.48 7.40 25.45
N LYS A 701 49.37 8.40 25.65
CA LYS A 701 48.95 9.78 25.92
C LYS A 701 48.38 10.41 24.65
N SER A 702 47.26 11.14 24.78
CA SER A 702 46.57 11.83 23.69
C SER A 702 47.38 12.96 23.04
N ASP A 703 48.35 13.55 23.76
CA ASP A 703 48.94 14.86 23.40
C ASP A 703 50.46 14.88 23.18
N GLU A 704 51.16 13.74 23.25
CA GLU A 704 52.59 13.76 22.95
C GLU A 704 52.78 13.78 21.42
N LYS A 705 53.22 14.94 20.90
CA LYS A 705 53.71 15.14 19.53
C LYS A 705 55.21 15.37 19.57
N ASP A 706 55.96 14.76 18.65
CA ASP A 706 57.38 15.03 18.43
C ASP A 706 57.60 16.45 17.88
N GLU A 707 58.86 16.85 17.75
CA GLU A 707 59.28 18.17 17.26
C GLU A 707 58.78 18.49 15.83
N ASN A 708 58.28 17.48 15.11
CA ASN A 708 57.71 17.59 13.76
C ASN A 708 56.17 17.53 13.76
N GLY A 709 55.53 17.49 14.92
CA GLY A 709 54.06 17.43 15.06
C GLY A 709 53.45 16.03 14.89
N ASN A 710 54.26 14.97 14.83
CA ASN A 710 53.79 13.58 14.76
C ASN A 710 53.56 13.04 16.16
N SER A 711 52.51 12.24 16.38
CA SER A 711 52.30 11.57 17.66
C SER A 711 53.55 10.77 18.07
N THR A 712 54.11 11.02 19.26
CA THR A 712 55.27 10.29 19.76
C THR A 712 54.95 8.82 19.81
N THR A 713 55.79 8.03 19.14
CA THR A 713 55.56 6.61 18.98
C THR A 713 55.79 5.89 20.31
N PHE A 714 54.79 5.10 20.71
CA PHE A 714 54.92 4.06 21.72
C PHE A 714 56.13 3.19 21.36
N SER A 715 57.18 3.14 22.20
CA SER A 715 58.43 2.47 21.81
C SER A 715 58.18 0.98 21.55
N LEU A 716 58.92 0.38 20.60
CA LEU A 716 58.79 -1.05 20.31
C LEU A 716 59.12 -1.90 21.55
N ALA A 717 60.06 -1.44 22.37
CA ALA A 717 60.43 -2.07 23.62
C ALA A 717 59.26 -2.05 24.62
N ASP A 718 58.63 -0.90 24.84
CA ASP A 718 57.46 -0.77 25.73
C ASP A 718 56.29 -1.61 25.25
N SER A 719 56.05 -1.65 23.92
CA SER A 719 55.00 -2.47 23.33
C SER A 719 55.22 -3.95 23.60
N ASN A 720 56.47 -4.43 23.49
CA ASN A 720 56.82 -5.82 23.74
C ASN A 720 56.72 -6.16 25.24
N THR A 721 57.22 -5.28 26.11
CA THR A 721 57.16 -5.44 27.58
C THR A 721 55.71 -5.49 28.06
N LEU A 722 54.87 -4.55 27.63
CA LEU A 722 53.44 -4.52 27.94
C LEU A 722 52.74 -5.79 27.43
N ALA A 723 52.98 -6.19 26.18
CA ALA A 723 52.36 -7.38 25.62
C ALA A 723 52.76 -8.67 26.36
N ALA A 724 54.03 -8.80 26.77
CA ALA A 724 54.51 -9.93 27.55
C ALA A 724 53.85 -9.98 28.94
N ALA A 725 53.83 -8.85 29.65
CA ALA A 725 53.23 -8.75 30.99
C ALA A 725 51.72 -9.06 30.97
N VAL A 726 50.97 -8.49 30.01
CA VAL A 726 49.55 -8.78 29.83
C VAL A 726 49.31 -10.26 29.55
N THR A 727 50.12 -10.88 28.69
CA THR A 727 49.99 -12.32 28.39
C THR A 727 50.21 -13.16 29.63
N ASN A 728 51.28 -12.88 30.38
CA ASN A 728 51.64 -13.63 31.58
C ASN A 728 50.58 -13.51 32.69
N LEU A 729 49.94 -12.36 32.83
CA LEU A 729 48.82 -12.18 33.76
C LEU A 729 47.59 -13.00 33.36
N ILE A 730 47.26 -13.03 32.07
CA ILE A 730 46.07 -13.74 31.56
C ILE A 730 46.25 -15.26 31.59
N THR A 731 47.43 -15.74 31.19
CA THR A 731 47.70 -17.18 31.03
C THR A 731 48.30 -17.81 32.28
N GLY A 732 48.92 -17.01 33.16
CA GLY A 732 49.41 -17.46 34.45
C GLY A 732 48.28 -17.69 35.45
N ASP A 733 48.52 -18.55 36.45
CA ASP A 733 47.60 -18.75 37.56
C ASP A 733 47.78 -17.65 38.63
N MET A 734 47.63 -16.40 38.19
CA MET A 734 47.87 -15.20 38.99
C MET A 734 46.57 -14.61 39.52
N ASN A 735 46.66 -13.81 40.59
CA ASN A 735 45.52 -13.04 41.09
C ASN A 735 45.14 -11.96 40.07
N LEU A 736 43.88 -11.97 39.64
CA LEU A 736 43.33 -10.99 38.68
C LEU A 736 42.49 -9.91 39.34
N ASP A 737 42.49 -9.83 40.67
CA ASP A 737 42.01 -8.66 41.39
C ASP A 737 42.92 -7.48 41.09
N TYR A 738 42.31 -6.39 40.62
CA TYR A 738 43.00 -5.15 40.32
C TYR A 738 44.16 -5.40 39.32
N PRO A 739 43.84 -5.83 38.09
CA PRO A 739 44.83 -6.28 37.12
C PRO A 739 45.81 -5.20 36.64
N ILE A 740 45.42 -3.92 36.62
CA ILE A 740 46.33 -2.81 36.29
C ILE A 740 47.30 -2.60 37.45
N THR A 741 46.83 -2.72 38.70
CA THR A 741 47.73 -2.76 39.87
C THR A 741 48.75 -3.90 39.75
N GLN A 742 48.33 -5.10 39.33
CA GLN A 742 49.25 -6.22 39.11
C GLN A 742 50.24 -5.96 37.96
N LEU A 743 49.80 -5.33 36.88
CA LEU A 743 50.68 -4.93 35.77
C LEU A 743 51.77 -3.98 36.23
N ILE A 744 51.42 -2.93 36.97
CA ILE A 744 52.39 -1.96 37.49
C ILE A 744 53.42 -2.66 38.39
N ASN A 745 52.96 -3.54 39.27
CA ASN A 745 53.86 -4.33 40.12
C ASN A 745 54.81 -5.22 39.32
N ALA A 746 54.35 -5.75 38.17
CA ALA A 746 55.15 -6.60 37.29
C ALA A 746 56.21 -5.82 36.48
N PHE A 747 56.01 -4.52 36.22
CA PHE A 747 56.99 -3.69 35.51
C PHE A 747 58.22 -3.31 36.36
N GLY A 748 58.18 -3.45 37.68
CA GLY A 748 59.34 -3.27 38.55
C GLY A 748 59.79 -1.80 38.72
N LYS A 749 61.10 -1.57 38.93
CA LYS A 749 61.73 -0.27 39.31
C LYS A 749 61.73 0.82 38.22
N ASP A 750 60.69 0.91 37.41
CA ASP A 750 60.51 1.97 36.41
C ASP A 750 59.73 3.18 36.96
N HIS A 751 59.63 3.30 38.29
CA HIS A 751 58.88 4.35 38.98
C HIS A 751 59.43 5.77 38.77
N ASN A 752 60.68 5.90 38.29
CA ASN A 752 61.36 7.18 38.16
C ASN A 752 61.38 7.74 36.73
N ASP A 753 60.87 7.01 35.72
CA ASP A 753 60.70 7.56 34.36
C ASP A 753 59.32 8.22 34.24
N PRO A 754 59.24 9.56 34.10
CA PRO A 754 57.96 10.27 33.90
C PRO A 754 57.21 9.86 32.64
N ASN A 755 57.89 9.22 31.69
CA ASN A 755 57.35 8.72 30.43
C ASN A 755 57.31 7.19 30.34
N GLY A 756 57.64 6.48 31.42
CA GLY A 756 57.62 5.01 31.48
C GLY A 756 56.20 4.42 31.56
N LEU A 757 56.08 3.11 31.35
CA LEU A 757 54.80 2.38 31.38
C LEU A 757 54.04 2.54 32.71
N VAL A 758 54.77 2.58 33.83
CA VAL A 758 54.18 2.76 35.17
C VAL A 758 53.51 4.13 35.29
N ALA A 759 54.19 5.20 34.89
CA ALA A 759 53.63 6.56 34.93
C ALA A 759 52.41 6.72 33.99
N ARG A 760 52.45 6.08 32.81
CA ARG A 760 51.34 6.10 31.83
C ARG A 760 50.10 5.34 32.32
N LEU A 761 50.25 4.25 33.06
CA LEU A 761 49.14 3.45 33.59
C LEU A 761 48.68 3.88 34.99
N ALA A 762 49.47 4.69 35.71
CA ALA A 762 49.14 5.18 37.05
C ALA A 762 47.75 5.86 37.17
N PRO A 763 47.24 6.62 36.18
CA PRO A 763 45.89 7.18 36.26
C PRO A 763 44.79 6.12 36.35
N PHE A 764 45.02 4.90 35.85
CA PHE A 764 44.05 3.83 35.80
C PHE A 764 44.21 2.79 36.92
N CYS A 765 45.12 3.03 37.87
CA CYS A 765 45.53 2.04 38.86
C CYS A 765 45.06 2.40 40.28
N LYS A 766 44.53 1.42 41.01
CA LYS A 766 44.09 1.57 42.40
C LYS A 766 45.25 1.85 43.36
N SER A 767 46.40 1.17 43.21
CA SER A 767 47.52 1.31 44.14
C SER A 767 48.20 2.68 44.10
N THR A 768 48.08 3.40 42.98
CA THR A 768 48.55 4.78 42.80
C THR A 768 47.46 5.82 43.10
N ASN A 769 46.26 5.37 43.51
CA ASN A 769 45.08 6.22 43.67
C ASN A 769 44.79 7.07 42.42
N GLY A 770 44.88 6.45 41.24
CA GLY A 770 44.66 7.11 39.97
C GLY A 770 43.21 7.59 39.79
N GLU A 771 43.04 8.68 39.02
CA GLU A 771 41.74 9.31 38.76
C GLU A 771 40.73 8.36 38.09
N PHE A 772 41.20 7.48 37.20
CA PHE A 772 40.41 6.54 36.42
C PHE A 772 40.51 5.09 36.94
N GLN A 773 40.95 4.91 38.19
CA GLN A 773 41.14 3.59 38.80
C GLN A 773 39.89 2.69 38.79
N TRP A 774 38.71 3.28 38.69
CA TRP A 774 37.41 2.61 38.74
C TRP A 774 37.05 1.92 37.41
N LEU A 775 37.77 2.22 36.31
CA LEU A 775 37.46 1.73 34.96
C LEU A 775 37.66 0.23 34.78
N PHE A 776 38.90 -0.26 34.85
CA PHE A 776 39.24 -1.65 34.57
C PHE A 776 40.07 -2.32 35.68
N ASP A 777 40.49 -1.55 36.68
CA ASP A 777 41.21 -2.07 37.84
C ASP A 777 40.21 -2.54 38.90
N ASN A 778 39.46 -3.60 38.58
CA ASN A 778 38.36 -4.12 39.38
C ASN A 778 38.66 -5.53 39.92
N LYS A 779 37.76 -6.07 40.76
CA LYS A 779 37.81 -7.46 41.24
C LYS A 779 37.84 -8.47 40.09
N ALA A 780 38.30 -9.69 40.35
CA ALA A 780 38.52 -10.79 39.39
C ALA A 780 37.23 -11.40 38.81
N THR A 781 36.21 -10.58 38.57
CA THR A 781 34.94 -10.95 37.93
C THR A 781 34.56 -9.84 36.96
N ASP A 782 34.24 -10.20 35.73
CA ASP A 782 33.72 -9.25 34.76
C ASP A 782 32.20 -9.18 34.81
N ARG A 783 31.67 -7.95 34.89
CA ARG A 783 30.23 -7.70 35.04
C ARG A 783 29.39 -8.00 33.79
N LEU A 784 29.98 -8.04 32.59
CA LEU A 784 29.22 -8.24 31.35
C LEU A 784 28.96 -9.73 31.09
N ASP A 785 27.70 -10.15 31.11
CA ASP A 785 27.29 -11.54 30.86
C ASP A 785 26.35 -11.66 29.65
N PHE A 786 26.94 -11.87 28.47
CA PHE A 786 26.21 -12.10 27.20
C PHE A 786 25.62 -13.51 27.05
N SER A 787 25.58 -14.32 28.11
CA SER A 787 24.78 -15.56 28.13
C SER A 787 23.29 -15.28 28.31
N LYS A 788 22.93 -14.10 28.87
CA LYS A 788 21.56 -13.66 29.08
C LYS A 788 20.86 -13.32 27.77
N THR A 789 19.53 -13.45 27.76
CA THR A 789 18.70 -13.14 26.59
C THR A 789 18.67 -11.66 26.27
N ILE A 790 18.64 -10.78 27.29
CA ILE A 790 18.61 -9.33 27.10
C ILE A 790 19.50 -8.60 28.10
N ILE A 791 20.32 -7.68 27.58
CA ILE A 791 21.26 -6.86 28.36
C ILE A 791 21.17 -5.42 27.88
N GLY A 792 21.00 -4.50 28.82
CA GLY A 792 21.15 -3.06 28.63
C GLY A 792 22.49 -2.59 29.14
N VAL A 793 23.14 -1.68 28.43
CA VAL A 793 24.31 -0.95 28.91
C VAL A 793 24.02 0.54 28.85
N ASP A 794 24.11 1.22 29.98
CA ASP A 794 23.87 2.67 30.05
C ASP A 794 25.13 3.45 29.65
N GLY A 795 25.02 4.21 28.56
CA GLY A 795 26.07 5.13 28.11
C GLY A 795 26.00 6.53 28.72
N SER A 796 24.96 6.84 29.48
CA SER A 796 24.57 8.21 29.83
C SER A 796 25.65 8.97 30.57
N SER A 797 26.35 8.31 31.50
CA SER A 797 27.36 8.99 32.33
C SER A 797 28.71 9.19 31.65
N PHE A 798 29.11 8.33 30.71
CA PHE A 798 30.49 8.29 30.23
C PHE A 798 30.67 8.73 28.79
N LEU A 799 29.63 8.67 27.94
CA LEU A 799 29.75 8.93 26.50
C LEU A 799 30.25 10.34 26.17
N ASP A 800 29.97 11.32 27.02
CA ASP A 800 30.39 12.71 26.86
C ASP A 800 31.78 13.00 27.47
N ASN A 801 32.44 12.00 28.07
CA ASN A 801 33.79 12.11 28.61
C ASN A 801 34.82 11.44 27.68
N ASN A 802 35.60 12.27 26.98
CA ASN A 802 36.59 11.82 25.99
C ASN A 802 37.77 11.05 26.61
N ASP A 803 38.03 11.19 27.91
CA ASP A 803 39.14 10.54 28.59
C ASP A 803 38.83 9.08 28.94
N VAL A 804 37.55 8.67 28.89
CA VAL A 804 37.13 7.32 29.30
C VAL A 804 36.24 6.62 28.26
N SER A 805 35.42 7.36 27.52
CA SER A 805 34.48 6.83 26.53
C SER A 805 35.13 5.92 25.49
N PRO A 806 36.28 6.29 24.88
CA PRO A 806 36.92 5.45 23.87
C PRO A 806 37.30 4.06 24.42
N PHE A 807 37.80 3.99 25.65
CA PHE A 807 38.24 2.74 26.26
C PHE A 807 37.07 1.84 26.67
N ILE A 808 36.03 2.42 27.25
CA ILE A 808 34.79 1.69 27.61
C ILE A 808 34.13 1.16 26.33
N CYS A 809 33.92 2.02 25.33
CA CYS A 809 33.30 1.62 24.06
C CYS A 809 34.10 0.53 23.35
N PHE A 810 35.43 0.66 23.28
CA PHE A 810 36.30 -0.38 22.70
C PHE A 810 36.08 -1.73 23.37
N TYR A 811 36.10 -1.78 24.70
CA TYR A 811 35.90 -3.03 25.43
C TYR A 811 34.48 -3.58 25.25
N LEU A 812 33.44 -2.74 25.34
CA LEU A 812 32.05 -3.14 25.13
C LEU A 812 31.84 -3.76 23.75
N PHE A 813 32.29 -3.11 22.68
CA PHE A 813 32.14 -3.63 21.33
C PHE A 813 32.97 -4.89 21.07
N ALA A 814 34.15 -5.01 21.68
CA ALA A 814 34.94 -6.23 21.61
C ALA A 814 34.21 -7.43 22.23
N ARG A 815 33.60 -7.23 23.39
CA ARG A 815 32.79 -8.26 24.06
C ARG A 815 31.51 -8.60 23.30
N ILE A 816 30.84 -7.60 22.75
CA ILE A 816 29.65 -7.80 21.90
C ILE A 816 30.02 -8.60 20.64
N GLN A 817 31.14 -8.28 19.97
CA GLN A 817 31.58 -9.00 18.78
C GLN A 817 31.93 -10.46 19.07
N GLU A 818 32.52 -10.74 20.24
CA GLU A 818 32.78 -12.10 20.71
C GLU A 818 31.48 -12.88 20.94
N ALA A 819 30.46 -12.23 21.50
CA ALA A 819 29.15 -12.84 21.74
C ALA A 819 28.36 -13.16 20.46
N MET A 820 28.70 -12.53 19.31
CA MET A 820 28.16 -12.85 17.98
C MET A 820 28.74 -14.18 17.45
N ASP A 821 28.41 -15.27 18.11
CA ASP A 821 28.97 -16.61 17.89
C ASP A 821 28.19 -17.47 16.88
N GLY A 822 27.30 -16.87 16.08
CA GLY A 822 26.39 -17.55 15.14
C GLY A 822 24.98 -17.75 15.68
N ARG A 823 24.74 -17.51 16.97
CA ARG A 823 23.38 -17.37 17.53
C ARG A 823 22.64 -16.20 16.88
N ARG A 824 21.31 -16.15 17.01
CA ARG A 824 20.58 -14.92 16.66
C ARG A 824 20.98 -13.81 17.62
N PHE A 825 21.52 -12.72 17.06
CA PHE A 825 22.02 -11.62 17.85
C PHE A 825 21.42 -10.30 17.38
N VAL A 826 20.94 -9.48 18.30
CA VAL A 826 20.43 -8.13 18.02
C VAL A 826 21.26 -7.15 18.83
N LEU A 827 21.82 -6.14 18.16
CA LEU A 827 22.51 -5.03 18.80
C LEU A 827 21.78 -3.74 18.45
N ASP A 828 21.19 -3.10 19.47
CA ASP A 828 20.64 -1.76 19.37
C ASP A 828 21.64 -0.75 19.91
N ILE A 829 21.87 0.32 19.15
CA ILE A 829 22.70 1.43 19.58
C ILE A 829 21.88 2.71 19.48
N ASP A 830 21.39 3.19 20.62
CA ASP A 830 20.72 4.49 20.71
C ASP A 830 21.76 5.61 20.74
N GLU A 831 21.45 6.73 20.09
CA GLU A 831 22.38 7.83 19.80
C GLU A 831 23.76 7.35 19.30
N ALA A 832 23.74 6.52 18.24
CA ALA A 832 24.92 5.82 17.72
C ALA A 832 26.15 6.73 17.49
N TRP A 833 25.95 7.97 17.05
CA TRP A 833 27.05 8.91 16.83
C TRP A 833 27.90 9.19 18.08
N LYS A 834 27.30 9.13 19.29
CA LYS A 834 28.03 9.30 20.56
C LYS A 834 29.03 8.17 20.80
N TYR A 835 28.63 6.94 20.49
CA TYR A 835 29.49 5.76 20.59
C TYR A 835 30.59 5.73 19.53
N LEU A 836 30.39 6.43 18.41
CA LEU A 836 31.28 6.43 17.24
C LEU A 836 32.19 7.67 17.17
N GLY A 837 32.25 8.47 18.24
CA GLY A 837 33.04 9.70 18.26
C GLY A 837 34.56 9.48 18.16
N ASP A 838 35.07 8.39 18.74
CA ASP A 838 36.48 8.01 18.62
C ASP A 838 36.74 7.24 17.30
N PRO A 839 37.74 7.64 16.49
CA PRO A 839 38.03 6.96 15.23
C PRO A 839 38.38 5.47 15.37
N LYS A 840 39.10 5.05 16.42
CA LYS A 840 39.45 3.62 16.60
C LYS A 840 38.20 2.80 16.88
N VAL A 841 37.31 3.31 17.75
CA VAL A 841 36.00 2.68 18.02
C VAL A 841 35.14 2.66 16.76
N ALA A 842 35.09 3.75 16.00
CA ALA A 842 34.34 3.82 14.75
C ALA A 842 34.82 2.74 13.75
N TYR A 843 36.13 2.61 13.53
CA TYR A 843 36.67 1.58 12.64
C TYR A 843 36.43 0.16 13.16
N PHE A 844 36.41 -0.05 14.46
CA PHE A 844 36.02 -1.32 15.05
C PHE A 844 34.57 -1.68 14.69
N VAL A 845 33.64 -0.73 14.87
CA VAL A 845 32.22 -0.91 14.52
C VAL A 845 32.03 -1.09 13.01
N ARG A 846 32.82 -0.40 12.18
CA ARG A 846 32.83 -0.61 10.72
C ARG A 846 33.07 -2.07 10.35
N ASP A 847 34.07 -2.70 10.98
CA ASP A 847 34.44 -4.08 10.70
C ASP A 847 33.39 -5.05 11.30
N MET A 848 32.78 -4.69 12.42
CA MET A 848 31.60 -5.39 12.95
C MET A 848 30.43 -5.37 11.96
N LEU A 849 30.03 -4.22 11.41
CA LEU A 849 28.94 -4.10 10.44
C LEU A 849 29.18 -4.96 9.18
N LYS A 850 30.43 -5.07 8.72
CA LYS A 850 30.78 -5.91 7.56
C LYS A 850 30.68 -7.41 7.84
N THR A 851 30.78 -7.83 9.10
CA THR A 851 30.90 -9.25 9.49
C THR A 851 29.68 -9.79 10.23
N ALA A 852 28.88 -8.94 10.88
CA ALA A 852 27.73 -9.30 11.71
C ALA A 852 26.69 -10.14 10.96
N ARG A 853 26.39 -9.82 9.69
CA ARG A 853 25.50 -10.65 8.85
C ARG A 853 25.93 -12.13 8.80
N LYS A 854 27.23 -12.40 8.66
CA LYS A 854 27.77 -13.78 8.58
C LYS A 854 27.65 -14.52 9.92
N ARG A 855 27.47 -13.78 11.01
CA ARG A 855 27.33 -14.27 12.38
C ARG A 855 25.87 -14.28 12.86
N ASN A 856 24.91 -14.20 11.93
CA ASN A 856 23.48 -14.20 12.23
C ASN A 856 23.05 -13.05 13.16
N ALA A 857 23.68 -11.88 12.98
CA ALA A 857 23.48 -10.70 13.80
C ALA A 857 22.86 -9.53 13.02
N ILE A 858 21.98 -8.78 13.69
CA ILE A 858 21.42 -7.52 13.22
C ILE A 858 21.93 -6.39 14.12
N VAL A 859 22.40 -5.31 13.51
CA VAL A 859 22.76 -4.07 14.21
C VAL A 859 21.74 -2.99 13.82
N ARG A 860 21.10 -2.36 14.79
CA ARG A 860 20.17 -1.24 14.60
C ARG A 860 20.79 0.02 15.20
N LEU A 861 21.12 0.97 14.33
CA LEU A 861 21.70 2.25 14.72
C LEU A 861 20.59 3.29 14.77
N ALA A 862 20.47 4.01 15.87
CA ALA A 862 19.47 5.04 16.02
C ALA A 862 20.11 6.38 16.35
N THR A 863 19.66 7.46 15.73
CA THR A 863 20.16 8.82 16.01
C THR A 863 19.09 9.88 15.80
N GLN A 864 19.15 10.94 16.61
CA GLN A 864 18.41 12.18 16.37
C GLN A 864 19.20 13.16 15.51
N SER A 865 20.54 13.11 15.59
CA SER A 865 21.44 13.97 14.83
C SER A 865 22.02 13.23 13.61
N ILE A 866 21.53 13.62 12.44
CA ILE A 866 22.03 13.09 11.16
C ILE A 866 23.36 13.72 10.80
N THR A 867 23.52 15.02 11.07
CA THR A 867 24.76 15.76 10.79
C THR A 867 25.94 15.18 11.56
N ASP A 868 25.76 14.84 12.85
CA ASP A 868 26.83 14.20 13.63
C ASP A 868 27.13 12.79 13.13
N LEU A 869 26.12 12.03 12.70
CA LEU A 869 26.34 10.73 12.10
C LEU A 869 27.10 10.82 10.76
N LEU A 870 26.83 11.85 9.95
CA LEU A 870 27.54 12.13 8.71
C LEU A 870 28.99 12.59 8.93
N ALA A 871 29.28 13.20 10.09
CA ALA A 871 30.64 13.57 10.49
C ALA A 871 31.47 12.36 10.94
N CYS A 872 30.84 11.23 11.27
CA CYS A 872 31.56 10.02 11.67
C CYS A 872 32.43 9.47 10.52
N PRO A 873 33.65 8.98 10.78
CA PRO A 873 34.55 8.43 9.75
C PRO A 873 33.99 7.24 8.96
N ILE A 874 32.90 6.63 9.43
CA ILE A 874 32.31 5.41 8.88
C ILE A 874 30.91 5.63 8.31
N ALA A 875 30.49 6.88 8.12
CA ALA A 875 29.16 7.23 7.61
C ALA A 875 28.82 6.51 6.29
N ASP A 876 29.77 6.43 5.36
CA ASP A 876 29.59 5.72 4.08
C ASP A 876 29.39 4.22 4.29
N THR A 877 30.10 3.61 5.24
CA THR A 877 29.87 2.20 5.59
C THR A 877 28.51 1.99 6.23
N ILE A 878 28.05 2.91 7.10
CA ILE A 878 26.71 2.82 7.69
C ILE A 878 25.64 2.86 6.59
N ARG A 879 25.75 3.80 5.65
CA ARG A 879 24.85 3.91 4.48
C ARG A 879 24.81 2.61 3.66
N GLU A 880 25.97 2.01 3.41
CA GLU A 880 26.11 0.81 2.58
C GLU A 880 25.70 -0.48 3.30
N GLN A 881 25.98 -0.59 4.59
CA GLN A 881 25.76 -1.82 5.36
C GLN A 881 24.38 -1.87 6.01
N CYS A 882 23.65 -0.75 6.12
CA CYS A 882 22.29 -0.71 6.64
C CYS A 882 21.27 -0.64 5.49
N PRO A 883 20.84 -1.75 4.88
CA PRO A 883 19.91 -1.72 3.74
C PRO A 883 18.52 -1.18 4.11
N THR A 884 18.13 -1.32 5.39
CA THR A 884 16.84 -0.85 5.89
C THR A 884 17.01 0.51 6.59
N LYS A 885 16.20 1.49 6.20
CA LYS A 885 16.15 2.82 6.79
C LYS A 885 14.72 3.10 7.26
N ILE A 886 14.59 3.50 8.52
CA ILE A 886 13.31 3.84 9.15
C ILE A 886 13.36 5.28 9.61
N PHE A 887 12.46 6.08 9.08
CA PHE A 887 12.35 7.48 9.44
C PHE A 887 11.10 7.71 10.27
N LEU A 888 11.26 8.43 11.37
CA LEU A 888 10.19 9.04 12.13
C LEU A 888 10.17 10.54 11.84
N ARG A 889 9.20 11.26 12.42
CA ARG A 889 9.07 12.71 12.24
C ARG A 889 10.38 13.44 12.57
N ASN A 890 10.81 14.33 11.68
CA ASN A 890 11.92 15.24 11.93
C ASN A 890 11.71 16.58 11.20
N ASP A 891 11.00 17.50 11.86
CA ASP A 891 10.60 18.80 11.29
C ASP A 891 11.80 19.72 10.96
N GLY A 892 12.94 19.52 11.65
CA GLY A 892 14.16 20.32 11.50
C GLY A 892 15.23 19.70 10.59
N GLY A 893 14.90 18.62 9.87
CA GLY A 893 15.85 17.93 9.00
C GLY A 893 16.35 18.79 7.82
N ASN A 894 17.48 18.39 7.23
CA ASN A 894 18.00 18.98 5.99
C ASN A 894 17.96 17.97 4.84
N LEU A 895 17.34 18.31 3.72
CA LEU A 895 17.19 17.40 2.57
C LEU A 895 18.53 16.81 2.09
N SER A 896 19.59 17.62 2.02
CA SER A 896 20.90 17.17 1.51
C SER A 896 21.54 16.11 2.40
N ASP A 897 21.34 16.19 3.71
CA ASP A 897 21.83 15.20 4.67
C ASP A 897 21.11 13.86 4.51
N TYR A 898 19.78 13.89 4.37
CA TYR A 898 18.96 12.70 4.14
C TYR A 898 19.23 12.06 2.78
N GLN A 899 19.46 12.87 1.75
CA GLN A 899 19.86 12.39 0.43
C GLN A 899 21.22 11.69 0.50
N ARG A 900 22.21 12.31 1.14
CA ARG A 900 23.56 11.74 1.28
C ARG A 900 23.57 10.44 2.08
N LEU A 901 22.86 10.39 3.20
CA LEU A 901 22.90 9.24 4.11
C LEU A 901 22.00 8.08 3.67
N ALA A 902 20.88 8.35 2.99
CA ALA A 902 19.84 7.34 2.78
C ALA A 902 19.10 7.43 1.44
N ASN A 903 19.58 8.23 0.47
CA ASN A 903 18.97 8.39 -0.86
C ASN A 903 17.47 8.75 -0.78
N VAL A 904 17.12 9.63 0.16
CA VAL A 904 15.75 10.09 0.35
C VAL A 904 15.36 11.06 -0.77
N THR A 905 14.21 10.84 -1.39
CA THR A 905 13.66 11.74 -2.40
C THR A 905 13.06 12.99 -1.77
N GLU A 906 12.88 14.06 -2.55
CA GLU A 906 12.20 15.27 -2.06
C GLU A 906 10.80 14.97 -1.49
N LYS A 907 10.08 14.03 -2.12
CA LYS A 907 8.72 13.66 -1.69
C LYS A 907 8.74 12.90 -0.35
N GLU A 908 9.67 11.97 -0.20
CA GLU A 908 9.88 11.27 1.07
C GLU A 908 10.31 12.24 2.18
N PHE A 909 11.17 13.21 1.87
CA PHE A 909 11.61 14.22 2.82
C PHE A 909 10.46 15.14 3.27
N GLU A 910 9.57 15.54 2.36
CA GLU A 910 8.33 16.26 2.72
C GLU A 910 7.48 15.45 3.71
N ILE A 911 7.39 14.13 3.51
CA ILE A 911 6.68 13.23 4.43
C ILE A 911 7.38 13.14 5.78
N ILE A 912 8.71 13.00 5.81
CA ILE A 912 9.49 12.92 7.06
C ILE A 912 9.32 14.18 7.91
N THR A 913 9.28 15.35 7.28
CA THR A 913 9.20 16.65 7.96
C THR A 913 7.79 17.07 8.35
N LYS A 914 6.74 16.52 7.73
CA LYS A 914 5.34 16.99 7.94
C LYS A 914 4.28 15.90 8.08
N GLY A 915 4.54 14.70 7.59
CA GLY A 915 3.54 13.64 7.40
C GLY A 915 3.56 12.51 8.43
N LEU A 916 4.57 12.43 9.30
CA LEU A 916 4.82 11.26 10.16
C LEU A 916 4.38 11.42 11.63
N ASP A 917 3.11 11.78 11.90
CA ASP A 917 2.60 11.70 13.28
C ASP A 917 2.28 10.24 13.68
N ARG A 918 3.06 9.67 14.61
CA ARG A 918 2.97 8.27 15.07
C ARG A 918 2.99 7.25 13.93
N LYS A 919 3.76 7.57 12.90
CA LYS A 919 3.99 6.78 11.69
C LYS A 919 5.47 6.70 11.41
N ILE A 920 5.85 5.66 10.69
CA ILE A 920 7.18 5.52 10.11
C ILE A 920 7.09 5.67 8.59
N LEU A 921 8.13 6.22 7.99
CA LEU A 921 8.48 5.95 6.60
C LEU A 921 9.51 4.82 6.62
N TYR A 922 9.14 3.66 6.10
CA TYR A 922 10.03 2.53 5.89
C TYR A 922 10.61 2.59 4.48
N LYS A 923 11.93 2.50 4.35
CA LYS A 923 12.64 2.42 3.07
C LYS A 923 13.65 1.28 3.15
N GLN A 924 13.60 0.36 2.21
CA GLN A 924 14.58 -0.73 2.10
C GLN A 924 15.16 -0.70 0.68
N ASP A 925 16.49 -0.83 0.58
CA ASP A 925 17.18 -0.69 -0.71
C ASP A 925 16.58 -1.63 -1.77
N GLY A 926 16.24 -1.08 -2.94
CA GLY A 926 15.60 -1.82 -4.04
C GLY A 926 14.10 -2.06 -3.90
N SER A 927 13.46 -1.62 -2.81
CA SER A 927 12.01 -1.72 -2.59
C SER A 927 11.35 -0.33 -2.54
N PRO A 928 10.06 -0.22 -2.91
CA PRO A 928 9.28 0.99 -2.66
C PRO A 928 9.21 1.37 -1.18
N SER A 929 9.12 2.68 -0.91
CA SER A 929 8.97 3.19 0.46
C SER A 929 7.52 3.12 0.92
N VAL A 930 7.31 2.68 2.16
CA VAL A 930 5.99 2.47 2.76
C VAL A 930 5.78 3.39 3.95
N ILE A 931 4.58 3.96 4.07
CA ILE A 931 4.16 4.71 5.27
C ILE A 931 3.26 3.81 6.09
N ALA A 932 3.65 3.56 7.34
CA ALA A 932 2.90 2.68 8.23
C ALA A 932 2.78 3.29 9.64
N SER A 933 1.62 3.11 10.26
CA SER A 933 1.34 3.58 11.61
C SER A 933 1.80 2.57 12.67
N PHE A 934 2.49 3.09 13.68
CA PHE A 934 2.78 2.37 14.93
C PHE A 934 1.93 2.92 16.09
N ASN A 935 0.75 3.49 15.79
CA ASN A 935 -0.10 4.11 16.80
C ASN A 935 -0.56 3.10 17.88
N LEU A 936 -0.13 3.36 19.11
CA LEU A 936 -0.41 2.53 20.30
C LEU A 936 -1.64 3.00 21.10
N ARG A 937 -2.50 3.85 20.53
CA ARG A 937 -3.76 4.24 21.20
C ARG A 937 -4.62 2.99 21.48
N GLY A 938 -5.11 2.86 22.71
CA GLY A 938 -5.88 1.70 23.15
C GLY A 938 -5.07 0.63 23.87
N ILE A 939 -3.72 0.71 23.84
CA ILE A 939 -2.85 -0.09 24.68
C ILE A 939 -2.82 0.48 26.10
N PRO A 940 -2.79 -0.36 27.16
CA PRO A 940 -2.68 0.10 28.54
C PRO A 940 -1.52 1.07 28.75
N LYS A 941 -1.79 2.22 29.40
CA LYS A 941 -0.81 3.30 29.58
C LYS A 941 0.44 2.83 30.33
N GLU A 942 0.28 1.92 31.28
CA GLU A 942 1.39 1.32 32.04
C GLU A 942 2.41 0.63 31.13
N TYR A 943 1.97 -0.05 30.07
CA TYR A 943 2.89 -0.68 29.10
C TYR A 943 3.65 0.36 28.29
N LEU A 944 2.98 1.44 27.90
CA LEU A 944 3.62 2.54 27.15
C LEU A 944 4.69 3.24 27.98
N LYS A 945 4.46 3.39 29.29
CA LYS A 945 5.43 3.95 30.24
C LYS A 945 6.60 3.01 30.52
N ILE A 946 6.39 1.70 30.46
CA ILE A 946 7.47 0.71 30.54
C ILE A 946 8.35 0.76 29.27
N LEU A 947 7.75 0.87 28.07
CA LEU A 947 8.50 0.88 26.79
C LEU A 947 9.52 2.03 26.68
N SER A 948 9.19 3.19 27.25
CA SER A 948 10.06 4.37 27.24
C SER A 948 10.04 5.01 28.62
N THR A 949 11.17 4.87 29.31
CA THR A 949 11.37 5.36 30.67
C THR A 949 11.73 6.84 30.66
N ASP A 950 11.07 7.60 31.53
CA ASP A 950 11.44 8.99 31.81
C ASP A 950 12.49 9.00 32.93
N THR A 951 13.49 9.87 32.83
CA THR A 951 14.59 9.99 33.79
C THR A 951 14.09 10.24 35.22
N VAL A 952 12.91 10.87 35.37
CA VAL A 952 12.27 11.11 36.67
C VAL A 952 11.98 9.80 37.43
N PHE A 953 11.72 8.69 36.74
CA PHE A 953 11.39 7.40 37.37
C PHE A 953 12.60 6.51 37.65
N VAL A 954 13.81 6.88 37.21
CA VAL A 954 15.02 6.01 37.33
C VAL A 954 15.28 5.59 38.77
N LYS A 955 15.20 6.53 39.73
CA LYS A 955 15.41 6.24 41.17
C LYS A 955 14.36 5.29 41.74
N GLU A 956 13.15 5.33 41.23
CA GLU A 956 12.07 4.45 41.68
C GLU A 956 12.24 3.04 41.11
N ILE A 957 12.64 2.95 39.84
CA ILE A 957 13.01 1.69 39.19
C ILE A 957 14.20 1.04 39.92
N ASP A 958 15.21 1.81 40.34
CA ASP A 958 16.33 1.30 41.14
C ASP A 958 15.87 0.62 42.42
N LYS A 959 14.94 1.23 43.16
CA LYS A 959 14.35 0.64 44.37
C LYS A 959 13.61 -0.66 44.05
N ILE A 960 12.89 -0.72 42.93
CA ILE A 960 12.19 -1.93 42.50
C ILE A 960 13.21 -3.04 42.24
N ILE A 961 14.29 -2.75 41.51
CA ILE A 961 15.31 -3.74 41.14
C ILE A 961 16.04 -4.30 42.36
N GLN A 962 16.32 -3.47 43.37
CA GLN A 962 17.00 -3.90 44.60
C GLN A 962 16.12 -4.79 45.48
N ASN A 963 14.81 -4.53 45.51
CA ASN A 963 13.90 -5.15 46.48
C ASN A 963 13.10 -6.34 45.92
N HIS A 964 13.14 -6.59 44.61
CA HIS A 964 12.32 -7.63 43.96
C HIS A 964 13.17 -8.68 43.24
N SER A 965 12.68 -9.92 43.25
CA SER A 965 13.24 -11.00 42.43
C SER A 965 13.12 -10.66 40.94
N ILE A 966 13.92 -11.31 40.08
CA ILE A 966 13.87 -11.10 38.61
C ILE A 966 12.45 -11.30 38.07
N ILE A 967 11.69 -12.24 38.63
CA ILE A 967 10.32 -12.57 38.19
C ILE A 967 9.33 -11.49 38.62
N ASP A 968 9.53 -10.89 39.80
CA ASP A 968 8.59 -9.92 40.38
C ASP A 968 8.80 -8.49 39.87
N LYS A 969 9.97 -8.17 39.30
CA LYS A 969 10.32 -6.83 38.78
C LYS A 969 9.28 -6.29 37.80
N TYR A 970 8.80 -7.12 36.88
CA TYR A 970 7.77 -6.70 35.92
C TYR A 970 6.47 -6.28 36.60
N GLN A 971 5.98 -7.07 37.57
CA GLN A 971 4.74 -6.75 38.28
C GLN A 971 4.89 -5.50 39.14
N ALA A 972 6.03 -5.32 39.81
CA ALA A 972 6.32 -4.12 40.57
C ALA A 972 6.39 -2.86 39.68
N LEU A 973 7.06 -2.93 38.53
CA LEU A 973 7.08 -1.84 37.54
C LEU A 973 5.68 -1.51 37.04
N ARG A 974 4.87 -2.53 36.77
CA ARG A 974 3.48 -2.37 36.34
C ARG A 974 2.64 -1.67 37.41
N GLN A 975 2.76 -2.08 38.67
CA GLN A 975 2.04 -1.48 39.80
C GLN A 975 2.44 -0.01 39.99
N MET A 976 3.74 0.29 39.93
CA MET A 976 4.27 1.67 39.99
C MET A 976 3.60 2.55 38.93
N TYR A 977 3.61 2.14 37.66
CA TYR A 977 2.98 2.91 36.58
C TYR A 977 1.45 2.92 36.61
N GLN A 978 0.80 1.97 37.28
CA GLN A 978 -0.64 2.01 37.52
C GLN A 978 -1.02 3.03 38.59
N GLN A 979 -0.23 3.16 39.66
CA GLN A 979 -0.48 4.11 40.75
C GLN A 979 -0.27 5.57 40.30
N ILE A 980 0.56 5.80 39.28
CA ILE A 980 0.78 7.14 38.69
C ILE A 980 -0.49 7.70 38.00
N LYS A 981 -1.59 6.94 37.88
CA LYS A 981 -2.87 7.41 37.31
C LYS A 981 -3.79 8.20 38.27
N GLU A 982 -3.41 8.43 39.53
CA GLU A 982 -4.25 9.17 40.49
C GLU A 982 -3.88 10.66 40.72
N TYR A 983 -2.96 11.24 39.94
CA TYR A 983 -2.63 12.69 40.02
C TYR A 983 -2.88 13.45 38.73
#